data_AF-A0A671RY22-F1
#
_entry.id   AF-A0A671RY22-F1
#
_cell.length_a   1.000
_cell.length_b   1.000
_cell.length_c   1.000
_cell.angle_alpha   90.00
_cell.angle_beta   90.00
_cell.angle_gamma   90.00
#
_symmetry.space_group_name_H-M   'P 1'
#
loop_
_entity.id
_entity.type
_entity.pdbx_description
1 polymer ?
#
loop_
_entity_poly.entity_id
_entity_poly.type
_entity_poly.pdbx_seq_one_letter_code
_entity_poly.pdbx_strand_id
1 'polypeptide(L)'
;MPVFHTKTIESILEPVAQQISHLVIMHEEGEVDGKAIPDLTAPVAAVQAAVSNLVRVGKETVQTTEDAIMRRDMPPAFIKVENACTKLVQAAQMLKADPYSVQARDYLIDGSRGILSGTSDLLLTFDEAEVRKIIRVCKGILEYLTVAEVVESMEDLITYTKNLGPGMTKMAKMIDERQQELTHQEHRVMLVNSMNTVKELLPVLISGIKIFVTTRTSQGKGVEEALKNRNFTVEKMSAEINEIIRVLQLTSWDEDAWASKDTEAMKRALALIDSKMAQAKNWLRDPHSQPGDPGEQAIRQILDEAGKVGELCAGKERRDIVGTAKMLGQLTEQVSELRARGQGASPVAMQKAQQVSQGLDVLTGKVENAARKLEAMTGSKQAIAKRTDAAQSWLADPHGGPEGEENIRALLGEARKIADLCEDPKEREDILRSMGEIASLTAKLSELKKAGKGDTPEARALAKQIATALQNLQSKTSKAVANTRPAKAAVHLEGKMEQAQRWIDNPSLDDSGVGQAAIRGLVAEGRRLANALPASQRQGLLGKCEEVEHLMGQLAELAVRGEGDGPQARAIAQQLQDTLKELKGKMQEAMTQEVSDIFSDTTTPIKLLAVAATTPPDAPNREEVFEERAANFENHSGRLGATAEKAAAVGTANKSTVEGIQTAVKSARDLTPQVVSAARILLKNPGNQAAYEHFETMKNQWIDNVEKMTGLVDEAIDTRSLLYASEEAIKKDLDKCQVAMANHQPQMLVAGATSIARRANRILLVAKREVENSEDPKFREIVKAASDELSRTISPMVMDAKAVAANIQDQGLQRGFLDSGYKILGAVAKVQEAFQPQEPDFPPPPPDLEHLQISDNAAPPKPPLPEGEVPPPRPPPPEEKDEEFPEQQAGEMVSEPMMVAARQLHDEARKWSSKGNDIIGAAKRMALLMAEMSRLVRGASGNKRALIQCAKDIAKASDEVTLLAKEVAKQCTDKRIRTNLLQVCERIPTISTQLKILSTVKATMLGRTNISEEESEQATEMLVHNAQNLMQSVKETVREAEAASIKIRTDAGFTLRWVRKTPWYQ
;
A
#
# COMPACT_ATOMS: atom_id res chain seq x y z
N MET A 1 -21.74 -5.96 13.92
CA MET A 1 -21.16 -4.60 13.74
C MET A 1 -21.84 -3.94 12.55
N PRO A 2 -21.98 -2.60 12.51
CA PRO A 2 -22.53 -1.93 11.34
C PRO A 2 -21.62 -2.14 10.13
N VAL A 3 -22.20 -2.57 8.99
CA VAL A 3 -21.47 -2.76 7.74
C VAL A 3 -21.94 -1.75 6.69
N PHE A 4 -21.03 -1.32 5.82
CA PHE A 4 -21.29 -0.36 4.74
C PHE A 4 -20.29 -0.54 3.58
N HIS A 5 -19.83 -1.77 3.39
CA HIS A 5 -18.81 -2.13 2.38
C HIS A 5 -19.35 -2.17 0.94
N THR A 6 -20.66 -1.99 0.75
CA THR A 6 -21.28 -1.84 -0.58
C THR A 6 -22.14 -0.58 -0.67
N LYS A 7 -22.25 -0.03 -1.87
CA LYS A 7 -23.05 1.15 -2.20
C LYS A 7 -24.52 0.92 -1.86
N THR A 8 -25.03 -0.28 -2.15
CA THR A 8 -26.40 -0.66 -1.78
C THR A 8 -26.61 -0.56 -0.26
N ILE A 9 -25.72 -1.14 0.56
CA ILE A 9 -25.85 -1.07 2.02
C ILE A 9 -25.75 0.37 2.52
N GLU A 10 -24.76 1.14 2.04
CA GLU A 10 -24.58 2.55 2.39
C GLU A 10 -25.83 3.38 2.05
N SER A 11 -26.38 3.23 0.85
CA SER A 11 -27.56 3.98 0.37
C SER A 11 -28.84 3.71 1.15
N ILE A 12 -28.95 2.53 1.80
CA ILE A 12 -30.10 2.17 2.63
C ILE A 12 -29.87 2.60 4.09
N LEU A 13 -28.65 2.40 4.62
CA LEU A 13 -28.34 2.76 6.01
C LEU A 13 -28.25 4.26 6.22
N GLU A 14 -27.78 5.04 5.24
CA GLU A 14 -27.69 6.49 5.36
C GLU A 14 -29.03 7.16 5.73
N PRO A 15 -30.13 6.99 4.97
CA PRO A 15 -31.41 7.62 5.30
C PRO A 15 -32.05 7.04 6.58
N VAL A 16 -31.79 5.77 6.91
CA VAL A 16 -32.23 5.16 8.17
C VAL A 16 -31.50 5.81 9.35
N ALA A 17 -30.18 5.92 9.28
CA ALA A 17 -29.36 6.59 10.28
C ALA A 17 -29.74 8.06 10.45
N GLN A 18 -30.04 8.76 9.35
CA GLN A 18 -30.50 10.14 9.40
C GLN A 18 -31.79 10.29 10.21
N GLN A 19 -32.80 9.44 9.95
CA GLN A 19 -34.06 9.47 10.71
C GLN A 19 -33.86 9.12 12.18
N ILE A 20 -33.07 8.09 12.45
CA ILE A 20 -32.72 7.69 13.82
C ILE A 20 -31.96 8.80 14.55
N SER A 21 -31.05 9.52 13.88
CA SER A 21 -30.29 10.61 14.49
C SER A 21 -31.20 11.69 15.10
N HIS A 22 -32.34 11.98 14.46
CA HIS A 22 -33.31 12.94 14.98
C HIS A 22 -33.99 12.42 16.27
N LEU A 23 -34.32 11.13 16.32
CA LEU A 23 -34.88 10.50 17.53
C LEU A 23 -33.88 10.53 18.69
N VAL A 24 -32.59 10.28 18.42
CA VAL A 24 -31.52 10.32 19.42
C VAL A 24 -31.28 11.74 19.94
N ILE A 25 -31.36 12.75 19.07
CA ILE A 25 -31.25 14.15 19.50
C ILE A 25 -32.42 14.52 20.43
N MET A 26 -33.66 14.17 20.06
CA MET A 26 -34.83 14.44 20.91
C MET A 26 -34.77 13.70 22.25
N HIS A 27 -34.24 12.47 22.25
CA HIS A 27 -33.96 11.74 23.48
C HIS A 27 -33.00 12.51 24.40
N GLU A 28 -31.88 13.01 23.85
CA GLU A 28 -30.88 13.77 24.62
C GLU A 28 -31.45 15.08 25.18
N GLU A 29 -32.26 15.80 24.41
CA GLU A 29 -32.94 17.02 24.87
C GLU A 29 -33.90 16.74 26.03
N GLY A 30 -34.59 15.60 26.00
CA GLY A 30 -35.42 15.16 27.11
C GLY A 30 -34.61 14.73 28.34
N GLU A 31 -33.44 14.12 28.15
CA GLU A 31 -32.58 13.60 29.22
C GLU A 31 -31.77 14.70 29.92
N VAL A 32 -31.12 15.57 29.15
CA VAL A 32 -30.18 16.59 29.64
C VAL A 32 -30.86 17.93 29.90
N ASP A 33 -31.66 18.43 28.94
CA ASP A 33 -32.31 19.74 29.05
C ASP A 33 -33.62 19.66 29.88
N GLY A 34 -34.09 18.46 30.22
CA GLY A 34 -35.36 18.22 30.91
C GLY A 34 -36.58 18.71 30.13
N LYS A 35 -36.48 18.79 28.80
CA LYS A 35 -37.57 19.28 27.94
C LYS A 35 -38.60 18.18 27.69
N ALA A 36 -39.85 18.59 27.47
CA ALA A 36 -40.89 17.69 27.01
C ALA A 36 -40.55 17.18 25.59
N ILE A 37 -40.56 15.86 25.39
CA ILE A 37 -40.35 15.28 24.06
C ILE A 37 -41.66 15.40 23.26
N PRO A 38 -41.63 15.94 22.02
CA PRO A 38 -42.84 16.13 21.20
C PRO A 38 -43.47 14.81 20.75
N ASP A 39 -44.68 14.86 20.17
CA ASP A 39 -45.34 13.67 19.61
C ASP A 39 -44.47 13.02 18.51
N LEU A 40 -43.95 11.83 18.79
CA LEU A 40 -43.07 11.07 17.91
C LEU A 40 -43.82 10.13 16.95
N THR A 41 -45.16 10.14 16.94
CA THR A 41 -45.97 9.22 16.11
C THR A 41 -45.58 9.29 14.64
N ALA A 42 -45.45 10.50 14.08
CA ALA A 42 -45.09 10.68 12.68
C ALA A 42 -43.61 10.32 12.37
N PRO A 43 -42.60 10.80 13.13
CA PRO A 43 -41.21 10.38 12.96
C PRO A 43 -41.02 8.85 13.06
N VAL A 44 -41.65 8.19 14.03
CA VAL A 44 -41.54 6.74 14.20
C VAL A 44 -42.24 5.97 13.08
N ALA A 45 -43.39 6.45 12.60
CA ALA A 45 -44.06 5.86 11.45
C ALA A 45 -43.21 5.92 10.18
N ALA A 46 -42.46 7.01 9.97
CA ALA A 46 -41.52 7.14 8.86
C ALA A 46 -40.38 6.10 8.94
N VAL A 47 -39.80 5.91 10.14
CA VAL A 47 -38.77 4.87 10.38
C VAL A 47 -39.35 3.48 10.09
N GLN A 48 -40.56 3.19 10.57
CA GLN A 48 -41.22 1.91 10.33
C GLN A 48 -41.46 1.67 8.84
N ALA A 49 -41.92 2.68 8.10
CA ALA A 49 -42.12 2.59 6.67
C ALA A 49 -40.81 2.32 5.91
N ALA A 50 -39.71 2.96 6.34
CA ALA A 50 -38.39 2.79 5.72
C ALA A 50 -37.88 1.34 5.82
N VAL A 51 -38.09 0.66 6.96
CA VAL A 51 -37.60 -0.72 7.16
C VAL A 51 -38.62 -1.81 6.84
N SER A 52 -39.91 -1.48 6.75
CA SER A 52 -40.99 -2.46 6.52
C SER A 52 -40.84 -3.20 5.19
N ASN A 53 -40.50 -2.49 4.11
CA ASN A 53 -40.25 -3.12 2.82
C ASN A 53 -39.07 -4.09 2.86
N LEU A 54 -38.00 -3.74 3.58
CA LEU A 54 -36.81 -4.58 3.70
C LEU A 54 -37.13 -5.89 4.46
N VAL A 55 -37.88 -5.80 5.56
CA VAL A 55 -38.35 -6.98 6.32
C VAL A 55 -39.26 -7.86 5.47
N ARG A 56 -40.18 -7.26 4.71
CA ARG A 56 -41.09 -8.00 3.81
C ARG A 56 -40.31 -8.78 2.76
N VAL A 57 -39.38 -8.14 2.07
CA VAL A 57 -38.50 -8.79 1.08
C VAL A 57 -37.65 -9.89 1.74
N GLY A 58 -37.15 -9.66 2.97
CA GLY A 58 -36.45 -10.69 3.75
C GLY A 58 -37.29 -11.93 4.00
N LYS A 59 -38.56 -11.76 4.42
CA LYS A 59 -39.50 -12.87 4.66
C LYS A 59 -39.84 -13.62 3.37
N GLU A 60 -40.12 -12.90 2.29
CA GLU A 60 -40.40 -13.49 0.97
C GLU A 60 -39.18 -14.30 0.48
N THR A 61 -37.97 -13.75 0.61
CA THR A 61 -36.74 -14.40 0.13
C THR A 61 -36.42 -15.68 0.90
N VAL A 62 -36.63 -15.70 2.22
CA VAL A 62 -36.41 -16.91 3.04
C VAL A 62 -37.33 -18.07 2.66
N GLN A 63 -38.55 -17.77 2.21
CA GLN A 63 -39.50 -18.81 1.79
C GLN A 63 -39.11 -19.46 0.46
N THR A 64 -38.46 -18.70 -0.44
CA THR A 64 -38.11 -19.18 -1.79
C THR A 64 -36.65 -19.60 -1.94
N THR A 65 -35.76 -19.26 -0.99
CA THR A 65 -34.33 -19.52 -1.12
C THR A 65 -33.96 -20.95 -0.78
N GLU A 66 -33.09 -21.54 -1.60
CA GLU A 66 -32.47 -22.84 -1.32
C GLU A 66 -31.24 -22.70 -0.41
N ASP A 67 -30.71 -21.49 -0.20
CA ASP A 67 -29.54 -21.24 0.65
C ASP A 67 -29.88 -21.52 2.12
N ALA A 68 -29.28 -22.58 2.68
CA ALA A 68 -29.49 -23.00 4.06
C ALA A 68 -28.94 -22.00 5.09
N ILE A 69 -27.85 -21.31 4.77
CA ILE A 69 -27.24 -20.29 5.65
C ILE A 69 -28.18 -19.09 5.71
N MET A 70 -28.68 -18.64 4.55
CA MET A 70 -29.66 -17.55 4.48
C MET A 70 -30.96 -17.89 5.24
N ARG A 71 -31.46 -19.12 5.12
CA ARG A 71 -32.65 -19.59 5.87
C ARG A 71 -32.45 -19.56 7.38
N ARG A 72 -31.21 -19.77 7.86
CA ARG A 72 -30.84 -19.74 9.27
C ARG A 72 -30.65 -18.31 9.79
N ASP A 73 -29.93 -17.48 9.04
CA ASP A 73 -29.40 -16.19 9.54
C ASP A 73 -30.35 -15.00 9.28
N MET A 74 -31.20 -15.09 8.26
CA MET A 74 -32.14 -14.02 7.92
C MET A 74 -33.25 -13.81 8.98
N PRO A 75 -33.87 -14.87 9.57
CA PRO A 75 -34.94 -14.67 10.55
C PRO A 75 -34.54 -13.90 11.81
N PRO A 76 -33.42 -14.21 12.47
CA PRO A 76 -32.93 -13.41 13.59
C PRO A 76 -32.77 -11.92 13.24
N ALA A 77 -32.30 -11.61 12.02
CA ALA A 77 -32.08 -10.23 11.58
C ALA A 77 -33.39 -9.44 11.45
N PHE A 78 -34.40 -9.96 10.73
CA PHE A 78 -35.66 -9.25 10.61
C PHE A 78 -36.49 -9.25 11.91
N ILE A 79 -36.41 -10.28 12.76
CA ILE A 79 -37.05 -10.29 14.09
C ILE A 79 -36.51 -9.13 14.95
N LYS A 80 -35.19 -8.89 14.88
CA LYS A 80 -34.54 -7.77 15.57
C LYS A 80 -35.10 -6.42 15.10
N VAL A 81 -35.30 -6.24 13.80
CA VAL A 81 -35.92 -5.02 13.23
C VAL A 81 -37.37 -4.86 13.69
N GLU A 82 -38.17 -5.93 13.67
CA GLU A 82 -39.59 -5.89 14.10
C GLU A 82 -39.73 -5.58 15.58
N ASN A 83 -38.89 -6.18 16.42
CA ASN A 83 -38.84 -5.88 17.85
C ASN A 83 -38.45 -4.42 18.11
N ALA A 84 -37.48 -3.90 17.36
CA ALA A 84 -37.06 -2.52 17.45
C ALA A 84 -38.16 -1.53 17.03
N CYS A 85 -38.87 -1.80 15.92
CA CYS A 85 -40.04 -1.02 15.50
C CYS A 85 -41.12 -1.01 16.60
N THR A 86 -41.41 -2.18 17.17
CA THR A 86 -42.42 -2.33 18.23
C THR A 86 -42.05 -1.48 19.46
N LYS A 87 -40.78 -1.52 19.88
CA LYS A 87 -40.27 -0.67 20.97
C LYS A 87 -40.40 0.83 20.66
N LEU A 88 -40.07 1.25 19.44
CA LEU A 88 -40.21 2.66 19.03
C LEU A 88 -41.67 3.14 19.05
N VAL A 89 -42.61 2.31 18.58
CA VAL A 89 -44.05 2.63 18.60
C VAL A 89 -44.57 2.72 20.04
N GLN A 90 -44.16 1.79 20.91
CA GLN A 90 -44.49 1.84 22.34
C GLN A 90 -43.93 3.10 22.99
N ALA A 91 -42.67 3.45 22.72
CA ALA A 91 -42.07 4.68 23.22
C ALA A 91 -42.85 5.93 22.77
N ALA A 92 -43.23 6.00 21.49
CA ALA A 92 -44.01 7.12 20.96
C ALA A 92 -45.38 7.24 21.63
N GLN A 93 -46.09 6.12 21.87
CA GLN A 93 -47.36 6.11 22.57
C GLN A 93 -47.23 6.57 24.03
N MET A 94 -46.17 6.12 24.71
CA MET A 94 -45.90 6.52 26.09
C MET A 94 -45.53 8.01 26.19
N LEU A 95 -44.69 8.53 25.28
CA LEU A 95 -44.31 9.95 25.26
C LEU A 95 -45.47 10.87 24.86
N LYS A 96 -46.40 10.37 24.04
CA LYS A 96 -47.64 11.09 23.73
C LYS A 96 -48.56 11.23 24.94
N ALA A 97 -48.58 10.22 25.82
CA ALA A 97 -49.34 10.25 27.06
C ALA A 97 -48.63 11.05 28.17
N ASP A 98 -47.32 10.88 28.29
CA ASP A 98 -46.44 11.56 29.24
C ASP A 98 -45.11 11.97 28.57
N PRO A 99 -44.97 13.25 28.17
CA PRO A 99 -43.77 13.77 27.50
C PRO A 99 -42.46 13.68 28.30
N TYR A 100 -42.53 13.34 29.60
CA TYR A 100 -41.38 13.23 30.50
C TYR A 100 -41.07 11.79 30.93
N SER A 101 -41.74 10.80 30.32
CA SER A 101 -41.62 9.39 30.71
C SER A 101 -40.20 8.84 30.52
N VAL A 102 -39.53 8.51 31.63
CA VAL A 102 -38.17 7.94 31.63
C VAL A 102 -38.14 6.58 30.94
N GLN A 103 -39.13 5.72 31.22
CA GLN A 103 -39.23 4.39 30.62
C GLN A 103 -39.40 4.47 29.09
N ALA A 104 -40.13 5.46 28.60
CA ALA A 104 -40.30 5.68 27.17
C ALA A 104 -39.00 6.14 26.51
N ARG A 105 -38.18 6.95 27.19
CA ARG A 105 -36.84 7.34 26.71
C ARG A 105 -35.91 6.13 26.56
N ASP A 106 -35.92 5.20 27.52
CA ASP A 106 -35.16 3.95 27.42
C ASP A 106 -35.60 3.10 26.21
N TYR A 107 -36.91 2.96 25.99
CA TYR A 107 -37.44 2.24 24.83
C TYR A 107 -37.10 2.93 23.50
N LEU A 108 -37.08 4.27 23.49
CA LEU A 108 -36.73 5.07 22.32
C LEU A 108 -35.28 4.84 21.88
N ILE A 109 -34.32 4.83 22.82
CA ILE A 109 -32.92 4.59 22.47
C ILE A 109 -32.70 3.13 22.05
N ASP A 110 -33.31 2.18 22.77
CA ASP A 110 -33.10 0.75 22.54
C ASP A 110 -33.72 0.34 21.20
N GLY A 111 -34.89 0.90 20.89
CA GLY A 111 -35.52 0.78 19.58
C GLY A 111 -34.65 1.40 18.49
N SER A 112 -34.11 2.61 18.72
CA SER A 112 -33.24 3.30 17.75
C SER A 112 -31.99 2.48 17.38
N ARG A 113 -31.27 1.97 18.40
CA ARG A 113 -30.13 1.07 18.22
C ARG A 113 -30.52 -0.25 17.54
N GLY A 114 -31.67 -0.80 17.94
CA GLY A 114 -32.22 -2.03 17.36
C GLY A 114 -32.51 -1.90 15.87
N ILE A 115 -33.00 -0.74 15.41
CA ILE A 115 -33.22 -0.47 13.98
C ILE A 115 -31.90 -0.43 13.22
N LEU A 116 -30.90 0.34 13.70
CA LEU A 116 -29.61 0.46 13.02
C LEU A 116 -28.91 -0.90 12.89
N SER A 117 -28.79 -1.60 14.01
CA SER A 117 -28.12 -2.91 14.04
C SER A 117 -28.92 -3.98 13.29
N GLY A 118 -30.24 -4.07 13.48
CA GLY A 118 -31.07 -5.04 12.78
C GLY A 118 -31.11 -4.83 11.26
N THR A 119 -31.17 -3.56 10.80
CA THR A 119 -31.14 -3.25 9.37
C THR A 119 -29.78 -3.60 8.77
N SER A 120 -28.68 -3.30 9.48
CA SER A 120 -27.34 -3.69 9.07
C SER A 120 -27.19 -5.22 8.98
N ASP A 121 -27.62 -5.97 10.00
CA ASP A 121 -27.55 -7.44 10.01
C ASP A 121 -28.38 -8.03 8.84
N LEU A 122 -29.55 -7.44 8.57
CA LEU A 122 -30.45 -7.86 7.50
C LEU A 122 -29.82 -7.68 6.11
N LEU A 123 -29.24 -6.49 5.86
CA LEU A 123 -28.55 -6.19 4.61
C LEU A 123 -27.27 -7.02 4.43
N LEU A 124 -26.52 -7.25 5.51
CA LEU A 124 -25.34 -8.11 5.50
C LEU A 124 -25.70 -9.54 5.08
N THR A 125 -26.79 -10.09 5.61
CA THR A 125 -27.23 -11.45 5.27
C THR A 125 -27.57 -11.59 3.77
N PHE A 126 -28.18 -10.56 3.18
CA PHE A 126 -28.42 -10.51 1.74
C PHE A 126 -27.10 -10.47 0.96
N ASP A 127 -26.17 -9.60 1.36
CA ASP A 127 -24.88 -9.43 0.69
C ASP A 127 -24.04 -10.71 0.72
N GLU A 128 -23.96 -11.38 1.87
CA GLU A 128 -23.23 -12.63 2.01
C GLU A 128 -23.80 -13.74 1.10
N ALA A 129 -25.12 -13.76 0.89
CA ALA A 129 -25.75 -14.70 -0.04
C ALA A 129 -25.32 -14.44 -1.49
N GLU A 130 -25.24 -13.18 -1.92
CA GLU A 130 -24.72 -12.81 -3.25
C GLU A 130 -23.24 -13.18 -3.38
N VAL A 131 -22.42 -12.89 -2.37
CA VAL A 131 -21.00 -13.28 -2.33
C VAL A 131 -20.82 -14.80 -2.45
N ARG A 132 -21.64 -15.60 -1.74
CA ARG A 132 -21.60 -17.07 -1.83
C ARG A 132 -21.88 -17.58 -3.24
N LYS A 133 -22.75 -16.93 -4.02
CA LYS A 133 -22.98 -17.29 -5.44
C LYS A 133 -21.72 -17.09 -6.29
N ILE A 134 -21.00 -15.98 -6.08
CA ILE A 134 -19.74 -15.69 -6.79
C ILE A 134 -18.68 -16.73 -6.40
N ILE A 135 -18.50 -16.96 -5.10
CA ILE A 135 -17.51 -17.93 -4.58
C ILE A 135 -17.77 -19.34 -5.12
N ARG A 136 -19.03 -19.76 -5.26
CA ARG A 136 -19.36 -21.07 -5.85
C ARG A 136 -18.86 -21.20 -7.28
N VAL A 137 -18.96 -20.14 -8.09
CA VAL A 137 -18.41 -20.13 -9.46
C VAL A 137 -16.88 -20.19 -9.40
N CYS A 138 -16.23 -19.39 -8.55
CA CYS A 138 -14.77 -19.42 -8.38
C CYS A 138 -14.26 -20.81 -7.97
N LYS A 139 -14.91 -21.47 -7.01
CA LYS A 139 -14.58 -22.84 -6.58
C LYS A 139 -14.77 -23.86 -7.70
N GLY A 140 -15.84 -23.74 -8.48
CA GLY A 140 -16.04 -24.60 -9.66
C GLY A 140 -14.93 -24.46 -10.69
N ILE A 141 -14.38 -23.25 -10.90
CA ILE A 141 -13.21 -23.03 -11.77
C ILE A 141 -11.95 -23.63 -11.16
N LEU A 142 -11.71 -23.47 -9.85
CA LEU A 142 -10.58 -24.10 -9.16
C LEU A 142 -10.60 -25.62 -9.32
N GLU A 143 -11.77 -26.24 -9.12
CA GLU A 143 -11.97 -27.68 -9.35
C GLU A 143 -11.68 -28.03 -10.81
N TYR A 144 -12.18 -27.25 -11.78
CA TYR A 144 -11.94 -27.51 -13.19
C TYR A 144 -10.48 -27.30 -13.63
N LEU A 145 -9.72 -26.42 -12.97
CA LEU A 145 -8.29 -26.24 -13.21
C LEU A 145 -7.49 -27.51 -12.89
N THR A 146 -7.91 -28.31 -11.90
CA THR A 146 -7.27 -29.61 -11.60
C THR A 146 -7.36 -30.61 -12.75
N VAL A 147 -8.39 -30.50 -13.60
CA VAL A 147 -8.57 -31.35 -14.78
C VAL A 147 -7.47 -31.10 -15.83
N ALA A 148 -6.76 -29.96 -15.78
CA ALA A 148 -5.64 -29.70 -16.68
C ALA A 148 -4.54 -30.76 -16.57
N GLU A 149 -4.41 -31.44 -15.42
CA GLU A 149 -3.39 -32.46 -15.20
C GLU A 149 -3.59 -33.70 -16.06
N VAL A 150 -4.85 -34.06 -16.33
CA VAL A 150 -5.25 -35.28 -17.05
C VAL A 150 -5.50 -35.05 -18.53
N VAL A 151 -5.26 -33.84 -19.05
CA VAL A 151 -5.35 -33.54 -20.48
C VAL A 151 -4.11 -34.09 -21.19
N GLU A 152 -4.28 -35.18 -21.94
CA GLU A 152 -3.17 -35.88 -22.62
C GLU A 152 -3.25 -35.85 -24.15
N SER A 153 -4.37 -35.38 -24.74
CA SER A 153 -4.56 -35.30 -26.20
C SER A 153 -5.04 -33.92 -26.67
N MET A 154 -4.93 -33.66 -27.99
CA MET A 154 -5.39 -32.39 -28.59
C MET A 154 -6.92 -32.26 -28.56
N GLU A 155 -7.63 -33.38 -28.68
CA GLU A 155 -9.09 -33.43 -28.58
C GLU A 155 -9.56 -33.08 -27.16
N ASP A 156 -8.86 -33.61 -26.15
CA ASP A 156 -9.10 -33.28 -24.74
C ASP A 156 -8.85 -31.79 -24.48
N LEU A 157 -7.79 -31.20 -25.03
CA LEU A 157 -7.51 -29.77 -24.91
C LEU A 157 -8.62 -28.90 -25.52
N ILE A 158 -9.14 -29.27 -26.69
CA ILE A 158 -10.26 -28.55 -27.31
C ILE A 158 -11.49 -28.60 -26.41
N THR A 159 -11.79 -29.78 -25.86
CA THR A 159 -12.92 -29.98 -24.94
C THR A 159 -12.73 -29.20 -23.64
N TYR A 160 -11.54 -29.24 -23.06
CA TYR A 160 -11.15 -28.48 -21.87
C TYR A 160 -11.38 -26.97 -22.09
N THR A 161 -10.90 -26.44 -23.22
CA THR A 161 -11.03 -25.02 -23.56
C THR A 161 -12.50 -24.61 -23.75
N LYS A 162 -13.31 -25.44 -24.43
CA LYS A 162 -14.74 -25.19 -24.64
C LYS A 162 -15.54 -25.13 -23.34
N ASN A 163 -15.14 -25.91 -22.34
CA ASN A 163 -15.82 -25.96 -21.04
C ASN A 163 -15.32 -24.90 -20.06
N LEU A 164 -14.01 -24.59 -20.08
CA LEU A 164 -13.42 -23.58 -19.20
C LEU A 164 -13.83 -22.16 -19.61
N GLY A 165 -13.81 -21.85 -20.91
CA GLY A 165 -14.06 -20.49 -21.44
C GLY A 165 -15.34 -19.81 -20.94
N PRO A 166 -16.52 -20.46 -21.01
CA PRO A 166 -17.77 -19.91 -20.49
C PRO A 166 -17.73 -19.68 -18.97
N GLY A 167 -17.12 -20.60 -18.22
CA GLY A 167 -16.95 -20.48 -16.77
C GLY A 167 -16.08 -19.27 -16.38
N MET A 168 -14.97 -19.06 -17.09
CA MET A 168 -14.08 -17.91 -16.90
C MET A 168 -14.77 -16.58 -17.23
N THR A 169 -15.54 -16.55 -18.31
CA THR A 169 -16.31 -15.37 -18.72
C THR A 169 -17.38 -15.01 -17.68
N LYS A 170 -18.10 -16.02 -17.17
CA LYS A 170 -19.08 -15.84 -16.11
C LYS A 170 -18.43 -15.32 -14.83
N MET A 171 -17.31 -15.92 -14.40
CA MET A 171 -16.57 -15.47 -13.22
C MET A 171 -16.11 -14.01 -13.37
N ALA A 172 -15.51 -13.66 -14.50
CA ALA A 172 -15.04 -12.30 -14.77
C ALA A 172 -16.17 -11.27 -14.72
N LYS A 173 -17.33 -11.60 -15.29
CA LYS A 173 -18.52 -10.73 -15.26
C LYS A 173 -19.04 -10.52 -13.83
N MET A 174 -19.17 -11.58 -13.06
CA MET A 174 -19.66 -11.50 -11.67
C MET A 174 -18.72 -10.69 -10.77
N ILE A 175 -17.41 -10.81 -10.97
CA ILE A 175 -16.41 -10.01 -10.23
C ILE A 175 -16.46 -8.54 -10.66
N ASP A 176 -16.65 -8.25 -11.94
CA ASP A 176 -16.76 -6.88 -12.44
C ASP A 176 -18.02 -6.18 -11.89
N GLU A 177 -19.16 -6.85 -11.90
CA GLU A 177 -20.40 -6.34 -11.29
C GLU A 177 -20.19 -6.11 -9.79
N ARG A 178 -19.52 -7.04 -9.09
CA ARG A 178 -19.25 -6.91 -7.65
C ARG A 178 -18.32 -5.74 -7.31
N GLN A 179 -17.22 -5.55 -8.05
CA GLN A 179 -16.28 -4.46 -7.73
C GLN A 179 -16.91 -3.08 -7.92
N GLN A 180 -17.92 -2.95 -8.78
CA GLN A 180 -18.65 -1.67 -8.97
C GLN A 180 -19.52 -1.33 -7.75
N GLU A 181 -19.99 -2.34 -7.01
CA GLU A 181 -20.79 -2.18 -5.79
C GLU A 181 -19.96 -1.90 -4.55
N LEU A 182 -18.67 -2.24 -4.51
CA LEU A 182 -17.85 -2.06 -3.31
C LEU A 182 -17.54 -0.57 -3.02
N THR A 183 -17.54 -0.20 -1.74
CA THR A 183 -17.16 1.14 -1.28
C THR A 183 -15.66 1.26 -0.98
N HIS A 184 -15.03 0.17 -0.53
CA HIS A 184 -13.59 0.13 -0.27
C HIS A 184 -12.78 0.01 -1.57
N GLN A 185 -12.15 1.11 -1.99
CA GLN A 185 -11.34 1.16 -3.22
C GLN A 185 -10.20 0.13 -3.24
N GLU A 186 -9.57 -0.13 -2.09
CA GLU A 186 -8.48 -1.11 -2.00
C GLU A 186 -8.96 -2.52 -2.41
N HIS A 187 -10.14 -2.93 -1.97
CA HIS A 187 -10.71 -4.23 -2.34
C HIS A 187 -11.03 -4.30 -3.84
N ARG A 188 -11.53 -3.20 -4.41
CA ARG A 188 -11.81 -3.11 -5.86
C ARG A 188 -10.54 -3.33 -6.68
N VAL A 189 -9.46 -2.65 -6.30
CA VAL A 189 -8.15 -2.77 -6.97
C VAL A 189 -7.63 -4.21 -6.87
N MET A 190 -7.72 -4.84 -5.70
CA MET A 190 -7.30 -6.24 -5.52
C MET A 190 -8.08 -7.20 -6.43
N LEU A 191 -9.41 -7.09 -6.47
CA LEU A 191 -10.26 -7.92 -7.34
C LEU A 191 -9.94 -7.73 -8.82
N VAL A 192 -9.79 -6.48 -9.27
CA VAL A 192 -9.48 -6.16 -10.67
C VAL A 192 -8.10 -6.70 -11.05
N ASN A 193 -7.09 -6.51 -10.20
CA ASN A 193 -5.73 -6.97 -10.47
C ASN A 193 -5.63 -8.49 -10.54
N SER A 194 -6.21 -9.22 -9.58
CA SER A 194 -6.22 -10.68 -9.61
C SER A 194 -7.00 -11.22 -10.81
N MET A 195 -8.16 -10.63 -11.14
CA MET A 195 -8.95 -11.06 -12.30
C MET A 195 -8.23 -10.77 -13.63
N ASN A 196 -7.52 -9.65 -13.75
CA ASN A 196 -6.71 -9.36 -14.93
C ASN A 196 -5.56 -10.37 -15.08
N THR A 197 -4.88 -10.70 -13.99
CA THR A 197 -3.82 -11.74 -13.99
C THR A 197 -4.39 -13.08 -14.46
N VAL A 198 -5.56 -13.47 -13.95
CA VAL A 198 -6.25 -14.70 -14.37
C VAL A 198 -6.61 -14.68 -15.88
N LYS A 199 -7.01 -13.54 -16.43
CA LYS A 199 -7.28 -13.39 -17.87
C LYS A 199 -6.00 -13.50 -18.71
N GLU A 200 -4.91 -12.89 -18.26
CA GLU A 200 -3.60 -12.94 -18.93
C GLU A 200 -2.98 -14.34 -18.91
N LEU A 201 -3.24 -15.14 -17.87
CA LEU A 201 -2.73 -16.50 -17.76
C LEU A 201 -3.53 -17.54 -18.56
N LEU A 202 -4.78 -17.25 -18.95
CA LEU A 202 -5.61 -18.20 -19.69
C LEU A 202 -4.99 -18.60 -21.06
N PRO A 203 -4.52 -17.67 -21.92
CA PRO A 203 -3.79 -18.02 -23.14
C PRO A 203 -2.51 -18.81 -22.87
N VAL A 204 -1.81 -18.50 -21.78
CA VAL A 204 -0.57 -19.18 -21.36
C VAL A 204 -0.85 -20.62 -20.97
N LEU A 205 -1.94 -20.87 -20.25
CA LEU A 205 -2.37 -22.22 -19.86
C LEU A 205 -2.69 -23.06 -21.09
N ILE A 206 -3.48 -22.51 -22.02
CA ILE A 206 -3.84 -23.19 -23.27
C ILE A 206 -2.58 -23.53 -24.08
N SER A 207 -1.66 -22.57 -24.20
CA SER A 207 -0.37 -22.76 -24.87
C SER A 207 0.50 -23.81 -24.18
N GLY A 208 0.56 -23.79 -22.84
CA GLY A 208 1.28 -24.76 -22.01
C GLY A 208 0.75 -26.20 -22.14
N ILE A 209 -0.58 -26.38 -22.15
CA ILE A 209 -1.18 -27.70 -22.38
C ILE A 209 -0.93 -28.15 -23.82
N LYS A 210 -1.06 -27.25 -24.81
CA LYS A 210 -0.79 -27.55 -26.23
C LYS A 210 0.63 -28.07 -26.44
N ILE A 211 1.64 -27.39 -25.88
CA ILE A 211 3.03 -27.82 -26.02
C ILE A 211 3.31 -29.12 -25.25
N PHE A 212 2.70 -29.32 -24.07
CA PHE A 212 2.80 -30.57 -23.33
C PHE A 212 2.28 -31.77 -24.14
N VAL A 213 1.04 -31.67 -24.65
CA VAL A 213 0.44 -32.71 -25.48
C VAL A 213 1.29 -32.96 -26.72
N THR A 214 1.69 -31.91 -27.44
CA THR A 214 2.48 -32.03 -28.68
C THR A 214 3.79 -32.76 -28.43
N THR A 215 4.54 -32.35 -27.40
CA THR A 215 5.85 -32.93 -27.09
C THR A 215 5.73 -34.37 -26.58
N ARG A 216 4.66 -34.68 -25.83
CA ARG A 216 4.39 -36.03 -25.34
C ARG A 216 4.00 -36.98 -26.49
N THR A 217 3.10 -36.56 -27.39
CA THR A 217 2.66 -37.38 -28.52
C THR A 217 3.79 -37.61 -29.52
N SER A 218 4.66 -36.62 -29.76
CA SER A 218 5.78 -36.75 -30.69
C SER A 218 7.02 -37.46 -30.11
N GLN A 219 6.97 -37.94 -28.86
CA GLN A 219 8.15 -38.38 -28.09
C GLN A 219 9.30 -37.35 -28.13
N GLY A 220 8.95 -36.06 -28.19
CA GLY A 220 9.90 -34.96 -28.24
C GLY A 220 10.68 -34.83 -26.94
N LYS A 221 11.90 -34.28 -27.01
CA LYS A 221 12.66 -33.91 -25.82
C LYS A 221 12.04 -32.65 -25.20
N GLY A 222 11.89 -32.57 -23.88
CA GLY A 222 11.38 -31.36 -23.21
C GLY A 222 9.98 -31.47 -22.57
N VAL A 223 9.46 -32.69 -22.39
CA VAL A 223 8.14 -32.93 -21.77
C VAL A 223 8.10 -32.42 -20.32
N GLU A 224 9.21 -32.54 -19.59
CA GLU A 224 9.29 -32.10 -18.18
C GLU A 224 9.18 -30.58 -18.07
N GLU A 225 9.84 -29.83 -18.94
CA GLU A 225 9.74 -28.37 -19.01
C GLU A 225 8.31 -27.93 -19.38
N ALA A 226 7.68 -28.59 -20.35
CA ALA A 226 6.30 -28.30 -20.73
C ALA A 226 5.32 -28.58 -19.58
N LEU A 227 5.53 -29.68 -18.86
CA LEU A 227 4.75 -30.05 -17.67
C LEU A 227 4.91 -29.00 -16.55
N LYS A 228 6.14 -28.56 -16.28
CA LYS A 228 6.43 -27.50 -15.30
C LYS A 228 5.77 -26.18 -15.67
N ASN A 229 5.82 -25.75 -16.94
CA ASN A 229 5.16 -24.52 -17.38
C ASN A 229 3.63 -24.59 -17.24
N ARG A 230 3.02 -25.73 -17.61
CA ARG A 230 1.59 -25.98 -17.41
C ARG A 230 1.21 -25.87 -15.94
N ASN A 231 1.89 -26.63 -15.07
CA ASN A 231 1.56 -26.70 -13.64
C ASN A 231 1.77 -25.36 -12.95
N PHE A 232 2.87 -24.66 -13.26
CA PHE A 232 3.11 -23.30 -12.76
C PHE A 232 1.93 -22.35 -13.09
N THR A 233 1.43 -22.42 -14.32
CA THR A 233 0.30 -21.57 -14.74
C THR A 233 -0.98 -21.92 -13.98
N VAL A 234 -1.26 -23.22 -13.78
CA VAL A 234 -2.40 -23.70 -12.99
C VAL A 234 -2.32 -23.24 -11.54
N GLU A 235 -1.16 -23.42 -10.89
CA GLU A 235 -0.92 -23.00 -9.51
C GLU A 235 -1.09 -21.49 -9.35
N LYS A 236 -0.52 -20.70 -10.27
CA LYS A 236 -0.62 -19.24 -10.24
C LYS A 236 -2.07 -18.76 -10.43
N MET A 237 -2.79 -19.30 -11.41
CA MET A 237 -4.21 -19.00 -11.61
C MET A 237 -5.03 -19.37 -10.38
N SER A 238 -4.75 -20.53 -9.78
CA SER A 238 -5.44 -20.98 -8.57
C SER A 238 -5.18 -20.07 -7.37
N ALA A 239 -3.95 -19.58 -7.20
CA ALA A 239 -3.61 -18.62 -6.15
C ALA A 239 -4.39 -17.30 -6.30
N GLU A 240 -4.48 -16.75 -7.52
CA GLU A 240 -5.22 -15.52 -7.77
C GLU A 240 -6.74 -15.70 -7.59
N ILE A 241 -7.31 -16.87 -7.96
CA ILE A 241 -8.73 -17.17 -7.71
C ILE A 241 -8.99 -17.32 -6.19
N ASN A 242 -8.08 -17.90 -5.44
CA ASN A 242 -8.20 -17.96 -3.97
C ASN A 242 -8.11 -16.56 -3.34
N GLU A 243 -7.27 -15.67 -3.87
CA GLU A 243 -7.21 -14.28 -3.42
C GLU A 243 -8.51 -13.53 -3.72
N ILE A 244 -9.09 -13.73 -4.91
CA ILE A 244 -10.44 -13.23 -5.23
C ILE A 244 -11.47 -13.71 -4.21
N ILE A 245 -11.51 -15.01 -3.91
CA ILE A 245 -12.44 -15.59 -2.93
C ILE A 245 -12.27 -14.93 -1.55
N ARG A 246 -11.02 -14.69 -1.14
CA ARG A 246 -10.71 -14.03 0.14
C ARG A 246 -11.23 -12.60 0.16
N VAL A 247 -10.88 -11.80 -0.86
CA VAL A 247 -11.25 -10.37 -0.93
C VAL A 247 -12.77 -10.18 -1.02
N LEU A 248 -13.49 -11.07 -1.71
CA LEU A 248 -14.95 -11.03 -1.83
C LEU A 248 -15.67 -11.10 -0.46
N GLN A 249 -15.05 -11.71 0.54
CA GLN A 249 -15.62 -11.91 1.89
C GLN A 249 -15.30 -10.75 2.85
N LEU A 250 -14.48 -9.78 2.43
CA LEU A 250 -14.12 -8.66 3.28
C LEU A 250 -15.27 -7.66 3.41
N THR A 251 -15.75 -7.46 4.63
CA THR A 251 -16.82 -6.51 4.99
C THR A 251 -16.31 -5.25 5.70
N SER A 252 -15.03 -5.25 6.06
CA SER A 252 -14.32 -4.15 6.72
C SER A 252 -12.85 -4.14 6.29
N TRP A 253 -12.01 -3.35 6.97
CA TRP A 253 -10.60 -3.18 6.63
C TRP A 253 -9.80 -4.50 6.71
N ASP A 254 -8.91 -4.72 5.75
CA ASP A 254 -8.15 -5.98 5.64
C ASP A 254 -6.95 -6.01 6.63
N GLU A 255 -7.20 -6.46 7.86
CA GLU A 255 -6.15 -6.67 8.88
C GLU A 255 -5.15 -7.78 8.50
N ASP A 256 -5.53 -8.66 7.56
CA ASP A 256 -4.79 -9.87 7.17
C ASP A 256 -3.96 -9.71 5.89
N ALA A 257 -4.20 -8.68 5.09
CA ALA A 257 -3.42 -8.35 3.87
C ALA A 257 -1.90 -8.40 4.11
N TRP A 258 -1.48 -8.00 5.31
CA TRP A 258 -0.07 -7.89 5.68
C TRP A 258 0.55 -9.22 6.12
N ALA A 259 -0.19 -10.10 6.80
CA ALA A 259 0.37 -11.34 7.35
C ALA A 259 0.84 -12.29 6.23
N SER A 260 0.06 -12.38 5.15
CA SER A 260 0.45 -13.17 3.98
C SER A 260 1.67 -12.59 3.27
N LYS A 261 1.76 -11.25 3.17
CA LYS A 261 2.90 -10.57 2.55
C LYS A 261 4.19 -10.77 3.33
N ASP A 262 4.12 -10.68 4.66
CA ASP A 262 5.31 -10.81 5.52
C ASP A 262 5.83 -12.26 5.51
N THR A 263 4.93 -13.25 5.59
CA THR A 263 5.30 -14.67 5.51
C THR A 263 5.99 -15.00 4.17
N GLU A 264 5.44 -14.49 3.07
CA GLU A 264 6.01 -14.68 1.74
C GLU A 264 7.37 -13.96 1.58
N ALA A 265 7.50 -12.74 2.13
CA ALA A 265 8.76 -12.01 2.14
C ALA A 265 9.84 -12.75 2.93
N MET A 266 9.50 -13.33 4.09
CA MET A 266 10.43 -14.13 4.89
C MET A 266 10.88 -15.40 4.17
N LYS A 267 9.96 -16.16 3.56
CA LYS A 267 10.29 -17.36 2.76
C LYS A 267 11.21 -17.02 1.59
N ARG A 268 10.94 -15.90 0.94
CA ARG A 268 11.75 -15.38 -0.16
C ARG A 268 13.17 -15.03 0.30
N ALA A 269 13.30 -14.31 1.41
CA ALA A 269 14.59 -13.94 1.97
C ALA A 269 15.40 -15.20 2.33
N LEU A 270 14.77 -16.19 2.95
CA LEU A 270 15.39 -17.49 3.25
C LEU A 270 15.90 -18.20 1.98
N ALA A 271 15.06 -18.34 0.95
CA ALA A 271 15.48 -18.96 -0.30
C ALA A 271 16.67 -18.23 -0.96
N LEU A 272 16.74 -16.90 -0.85
CA LEU A 272 17.88 -16.14 -1.35
C LEU A 272 19.13 -16.38 -0.51
N ILE A 273 19.01 -16.36 0.82
CA ILE A 273 20.09 -16.67 1.76
C ILE A 273 20.69 -18.05 1.45
N ASP A 274 19.84 -19.07 1.30
CA ASP A 274 20.25 -20.44 0.99
C ASP A 274 21.00 -20.51 -0.35
N SER A 275 20.49 -19.83 -1.37
CA SER A 275 21.10 -19.80 -2.71
C SER A 275 22.50 -19.16 -2.73
N LYS A 276 22.77 -18.22 -1.81
CA LYS A 276 24.03 -17.47 -1.73
C LYS A 276 25.03 -18.04 -0.72
N MET A 277 24.57 -18.91 0.18
CA MET A 277 25.37 -19.41 1.29
C MET A 277 26.66 -20.10 0.85
N ALA A 278 26.60 -20.94 -0.19
CA ALA A 278 27.78 -21.65 -0.70
C ALA A 278 28.84 -20.68 -1.26
N GLN A 279 28.42 -19.69 -2.03
CA GLN A 279 29.29 -18.68 -2.62
C GLN A 279 29.97 -17.81 -1.54
N ALA A 280 29.21 -17.40 -0.52
CA ALA A 280 29.71 -16.66 0.63
C ALA A 280 30.75 -17.46 1.44
N LYS A 281 30.45 -18.72 1.76
CA LYS A 281 31.37 -19.59 2.52
C LYS A 281 32.67 -19.90 1.77
N ASN A 282 32.61 -20.04 0.44
CA ASN A 282 33.80 -20.25 -0.37
C ASN A 282 34.78 -19.07 -0.28
N TRP A 283 34.26 -17.83 -0.32
CA TRP A 283 35.08 -16.63 -0.19
C TRP A 283 35.72 -16.50 1.19
N LEU A 284 34.99 -16.88 2.26
CA LEU A 284 35.54 -16.87 3.62
C LEU A 284 36.63 -17.92 3.81
N ARG A 285 36.49 -19.09 3.17
CA ARG A 285 37.46 -20.19 3.26
C ARG A 285 38.75 -19.90 2.53
N ASP A 286 38.71 -19.19 1.41
CA ASP A 286 39.88 -18.83 0.63
C ASP A 286 40.52 -17.52 1.16
N PRO A 287 41.72 -17.57 1.76
CA PRO A 287 42.40 -16.38 2.29
C PRO A 287 42.88 -15.40 1.20
N HIS A 288 42.88 -15.82 -0.06
CA HIS A 288 43.37 -15.05 -1.20
C HIS A 288 42.27 -14.40 -2.04
N SER A 289 40.99 -14.65 -1.75
CA SER A 289 39.91 -14.00 -2.48
C SER A 289 39.93 -12.49 -2.25
N GLN A 290 39.65 -11.72 -3.30
CA GLN A 290 39.79 -10.27 -3.28
C GLN A 290 38.53 -9.61 -2.71
N PRO A 291 38.68 -8.46 -2.03
CA PRO A 291 37.55 -7.59 -1.73
C PRO A 291 36.85 -7.14 -3.02
N GLY A 292 35.53 -7.18 -3.04
CA GLY A 292 34.66 -6.87 -4.17
C GLY A 292 34.23 -8.08 -5.00
N ASP A 293 34.83 -9.25 -4.77
CA ASP A 293 34.48 -10.49 -5.47
C ASP A 293 33.00 -10.87 -5.27
N PRO A 294 32.41 -11.66 -6.19
CA PRO A 294 31.02 -12.15 -6.06
C PRO A 294 30.73 -12.83 -4.73
N GLY A 295 31.73 -13.43 -4.09
CA GLY A 295 31.59 -14.05 -2.77
C GLY A 295 31.44 -13.08 -1.60
N GLU A 296 32.14 -11.93 -1.62
CA GLU A 296 31.90 -10.87 -0.63
C GLU A 296 30.50 -10.27 -0.82
N GLN A 297 30.11 -10.05 -2.09
CA GLN A 297 28.76 -9.58 -2.42
C GLN A 297 27.68 -10.55 -1.95
N ALA A 298 27.93 -11.86 -2.06
CA ALA A 298 27.02 -12.88 -1.54
C ALA A 298 26.85 -12.79 -0.01
N ILE A 299 27.93 -12.53 0.75
CA ILE A 299 27.84 -12.29 2.21
C ILE A 299 26.97 -11.06 2.48
N ARG A 300 27.23 -9.94 1.79
CA ARG A 300 26.47 -8.70 1.98
C ARG A 300 24.98 -8.88 1.63
N GLN A 301 24.67 -9.66 0.60
CA GLN A 301 23.28 -10.02 0.24
C GLN A 301 22.60 -10.85 1.34
N ILE A 302 23.28 -11.86 1.90
CA ILE A 302 22.74 -12.67 3.00
C ILE A 302 22.42 -11.78 4.22
N LEU A 303 23.33 -10.87 4.58
CA LEU A 303 23.15 -9.97 5.71
C LEU A 303 21.99 -8.99 5.49
N ASP A 304 21.82 -8.48 4.27
CA ASP A 304 20.69 -7.59 3.88
C ASP A 304 19.35 -8.32 3.99
N GLU A 305 19.24 -9.53 3.42
CA GLU A 305 18.01 -10.33 3.50
C GLU A 305 17.67 -10.75 4.93
N ALA A 306 18.66 -11.14 5.73
CA ALA A 306 18.45 -11.45 7.13
C ALA A 306 18.00 -10.21 7.92
N GLY A 307 18.57 -9.03 7.62
CA GLY A 307 18.14 -7.76 8.16
C GLY A 307 16.67 -7.46 7.83
N LYS A 308 16.25 -7.66 6.58
CA LYS A 308 14.84 -7.50 6.15
C LYS A 308 13.89 -8.40 6.93
N VAL A 309 14.27 -9.66 7.18
CA VAL A 309 13.46 -10.55 8.03
C VAL A 309 13.40 -10.04 9.46
N GLY A 310 14.53 -9.61 10.02
CA GLY A 310 14.56 -9.00 11.37
C GLY A 310 13.65 -7.78 11.49
N GLU A 311 13.56 -6.95 10.45
CA GLU A 311 12.67 -5.78 10.39
C GLU A 311 11.18 -6.15 10.35
N LEU A 312 10.83 -7.37 9.95
CA LEU A 312 9.46 -7.91 10.00
C LEU A 312 9.12 -8.57 11.36
N CYS A 313 10.10 -8.70 12.26
CA CYS A 313 9.90 -9.20 13.62
C CYS A 313 9.61 -8.07 14.61
N ALA A 314 8.96 -8.38 15.72
CA ALA A 314 8.77 -7.47 16.85
C ALA A 314 9.74 -7.74 18.00
N GLY A 315 9.86 -6.76 18.92
CA GLY A 315 10.47 -6.97 20.23
C GLY A 315 11.92 -7.44 20.25
N LYS A 316 12.19 -8.53 20.98
CA LYS A 316 13.54 -9.07 21.18
C LYS A 316 14.06 -9.81 19.95
N GLU A 317 13.21 -10.60 19.29
CA GLU A 317 13.55 -11.39 18.10
C GLU A 317 14.15 -10.50 16.99
N ARG A 318 13.54 -9.35 16.74
CA ARG A 318 14.07 -8.31 15.86
C ARG A 318 15.48 -7.86 16.24
N ARG A 319 15.66 -7.42 17.49
CA ARG A 319 16.93 -6.87 17.98
C ARG A 319 18.05 -7.90 17.86
N ASP A 320 17.74 -9.16 18.12
CA ASP A 320 18.71 -10.26 18.04
C ASP A 320 19.13 -10.55 16.59
N ILE A 321 18.20 -10.58 15.63
CA ILE A 321 18.50 -10.81 14.21
C ILE A 321 19.30 -9.63 13.64
N VAL A 322 18.77 -8.41 13.75
CA VAL A 322 19.39 -7.19 13.20
C VAL A 322 20.76 -6.94 13.85
N GLY A 323 20.87 -7.13 15.16
CA GLY A 323 22.14 -6.99 15.88
C GLY A 323 23.19 -8.00 15.42
N THR A 324 22.79 -9.25 15.17
CA THR A 324 23.70 -10.28 14.63
C THR A 324 24.16 -9.91 13.22
N ALA A 325 23.25 -9.49 12.34
CA ALA A 325 23.58 -9.07 10.98
C ALA A 325 24.56 -7.88 10.96
N LYS A 326 24.34 -6.87 11.82
CA LYS A 326 25.22 -5.69 11.94
C LYS A 326 26.64 -6.08 12.40
N MET A 327 26.74 -6.93 13.41
CA MET A 327 28.03 -7.44 13.91
C MET A 327 28.79 -8.22 12.84
N LEU A 328 28.11 -9.09 12.09
CA LEU A 328 28.73 -9.85 11.00
C LEU A 328 29.15 -8.96 9.83
N GLY A 329 28.38 -7.91 9.53
CA GLY A 329 28.75 -6.89 8.55
C GLY A 329 30.07 -6.20 8.92
N GLN A 330 30.22 -5.78 10.19
CA GLN A 330 31.45 -5.17 10.68
C GLN A 330 32.65 -6.14 10.63
N LEU A 331 32.46 -7.40 11.00
CA LEU A 331 33.51 -8.41 10.88
C LEU A 331 33.91 -8.66 9.41
N THR A 332 32.93 -8.66 8.49
CA THR A 332 33.18 -8.82 7.04
C THR A 332 34.01 -7.65 6.49
N GLU A 333 33.73 -6.43 6.94
CA GLU A 333 34.53 -5.25 6.56
C GLU A 333 35.97 -5.38 7.07
N GLN A 334 36.17 -5.81 8.31
CA GLN A 334 37.51 -6.04 8.87
C GLN A 334 38.28 -7.14 8.12
N VAL A 335 37.62 -8.21 7.70
CA VAL A 335 38.24 -9.26 6.85
C VAL A 335 38.63 -8.68 5.50
N SER A 336 37.76 -7.88 4.89
CA SER A 336 37.99 -7.26 3.58
C SER A 336 39.16 -6.27 3.64
N GLU A 337 39.24 -5.46 4.69
CA GLU A 337 40.35 -4.53 4.91
C GLU A 337 41.69 -5.25 5.12
N LEU A 338 41.70 -6.33 5.92
CA LEU A 338 42.90 -7.16 6.09
C LEU A 338 43.34 -7.79 4.77
N ARG A 339 42.41 -8.28 3.95
CA ARG A 339 42.71 -8.82 2.61
C ARG A 339 43.23 -7.74 1.64
N ALA A 340 42.63 -6.55 1.64
CA ALA A 340 43.09 -5.41 0.84
C ALA A 340 44.53 -5.00 1.19
N ARG A 341 44.92 -5.13 2.46
CA ARG A 341 46.29 -4.89 2.95
C ARG A 341 47.25 -6.08 2.70
N GLY A 342 46.81 -7.13 2.00
CA GLY A 342 47.59 -8.34 1.74
C GLY A 342 47.74 -9.29 2.95
N GLN A 343 46.97 -9.07 4.02
CA GLN A 343 47.03 -9.81 5.29
C GLN A 343 45.96 -10.91 5.41
N GLY A 344 45.40 -11.37 4.29
CA GLY A 344 44.30 -12.34 4.24
C GLY A 344 44.62 -13.70 4.89
N ALA A 345 45.87 -14.16 4.79
CA ALA A 345 46.36 -15.40 5.42
C ALA A 345 46.86 -15.22 6.87
N SER A 346 46.70 -14.02 7.46
CA SER A 346 47.08 -13.82 8.86
C SER A 346 46.17 -14.63 9.80
N PRO A 347 46.67 -15.09 10.96
CA PRO A 347 45.83 -15.80 11.94
C PRO A 347 44.58 -15.02 12.35
N VAL A 348 44.71 -13.69 12.47
CA VAL A 348 43.60 -12.79 12.82
C VAL A 348 42.56 -12.73 11.70
N ALA A 349 42.99 -12.60 10.43
CA ALA A 349 42.08 -12.58 9.29
C ALA A 349 41.33 -13.91 9.13
N MET A 350 42.03 -15.03 9.24
CA MET A 350 41.42 -16.37 9.17
C MET A 350 40.46 -16.62 10.34
N GLN A 351 40.81 -16.19 11.56
CA GLN A 351 39.92 -16.30 12.72
C GLN A 351 38.65 -15.47 12.52
N LYS A 352 38.76 -14.22 12.05
CA LYS A 352 37.60 -13.37 11.76
C LYS A 352 36.74 -13.93 10.62
N ALA A 353 37.35 -14.44 9.55
CA ALA A 353 36.62 -15.08 8.46
C ALA A 353 35.85 -16.33 8.94
N GLN A 354 36.46 -17.12 9.83
CA GLN A 354 35.79 -18.26 10.49
C GLN A 354 34.64 -17.82 11.39
N GLN A 355 34.79 -16.73 12.15
CA GLN A 355 33.71 -16.14 12.96
C GLN A 355 32.54 -15.68 12.08
N VAL A 356 32.82 -15.04 10.93
CA VAL A 356 31.76 -14.67 9.97
C VAL A 356 31.06 -15.92 9.47
N SER A 357 31.80 -16.97 9.07
CA SER A 357 31.19 -18.20 8.56
C SER A 357 30.27 -18.87 9.57
N GLN A 358 30.69 -18.99 10.84
CA GLN A 358 29.85 -19.56 11.91
C GLN A 358 28.66 -18.65 12.25
N GLY A 359 28.89 -17.34 12.21
CA GLY A 359 27.84 -16.36 12.45
C GLY A 359 26.75 -16.37 11.38
N LEU A 360 27.09 -16.62 10.11
CA LEU A 360 26.10 -16.77 9.03
C LEU A 360 25.17 -17.96 9.28
N ASP A 361 25.69 -19.07 9.82
CA ASP A 361 24.87 -20.25 10.18
C ASP A 361 23.91 -19.91 11.34
N VAL A 362 24.41 -19.23 12.38
CA VAL A 362 23.58 -18.78 13.51
C VAL A 362 22.50 -17.79 13.06
N LEU A 363 22.86 -16.83 12.20
CA LEU A 363 21.93 -15.84 11.66
C LEU A 363 20.83 -16.52 10.85
N THR A 364 21.19 -17.45 9.97
CA THR A 364 20.23 -18.21 9.14
C THR A 364 19.27 -19.00 10.04
N GLY A 365 19.76 -19.70 11.06
CA GLY A 365 18.90 -20.42 12.00
C GLY A 365 17.94 -19.50 12.78
N LYS A 366 18.35 -18.27 13.11
CA LYS A 366 17.44 -17.27 13.72
C LYS A 366 16.35 -16.82 12.75
N VAL A 367 16.71 -16.55 11.49
CA VAL A 367 15.78 -16.15 10.43
C VAL A 367 14.76 -17.27 10.15
N GLU A 368 15.21 -18.52 10.08
CA GLU A 368 14.34 -19.70 9.91
C GLU A 368 13.34 -19.85 11.04
N ASN A 369 13.76 -19.61 12.29
CA ASN A 369 12.88 -19.69 13.45
C ASN A 369 11.79 -18.61 13.40
N ALA A 370 12.16 -17.37 13.08
CA ALA A 370 11.22 -16.26 12.93
C ALA A 370 10.19 -16.53 11.82
N ALA A 371 10.65 -16.99 10.66
CA ALA A 371 9.77 -17.32 9.53
C ALA A 371 8.78 -18.44 9.88
N ARG A 372 9.27 -19.53 10.49
CA ARG A 372 8.41 -20.64 10.92
C ARG A 372 7.39 -20.23 11.98
N LYS A 373 7.79 -19.39 12.93
CA LYS A 373 6.91 -18.86 13.97
C LYS A 373 5.77 -18.03 13.37
N LEU A 374 6.09 -17.08 12.50
CA LEU A 374 5.07 -16.23 11.86
C LEU A 374 4.14 -17.04 10.95
N GLU A 375 4.69 -17.99 10.18
CA GLU A 375 3.91 -18.89 9.34
C GLU A 375 2.96 -19.77 10.19
N ALA A 376 3.46 -20.37 11.26
CA ALA A 376 2.67 -21.20 12.16
C ALA A 376 1.53 -20.39 12.81
N MET A 377 1.82 -19.20 13.32
CA MET A 377 0.81 -18.32 13.91
C MET A 377 -0.27 -17.90 12.90
N THR A 378 0.13 -17.51 11.69
CA THR A 378 -0.79 -17.11 10.61
C THR A 378 -1.63 -18.30 10.12
N GLY A 379 -0.99 -19.47 9.94
CA GLY A 379 -1.66 -20.71 9.55
C GLY A 379 -2.68 -21.18 10.60
N SER A 380 -2.32 -21.12 11.89
CA SER A 380 -3.26 -21.41 12.98
C SER A 380 -4.41 -20.41 13.03
N LYS A 381 -4.18 -19.12 12.81
CA LYS A 381 -5.26 -18.10 12.70
C LYS A 381 -6.25 -18.46 11.59
N GLN A 382 -5.75 -18.79 10.39
CA GLN A 382 -6.60 -19.19 9.26
C GLN A 382 -7.36 -20.50 9.53
N ALA A 383 -6.72 -21.46 10.19
CA ALA A 383 -7.36 -22.71 10.58
C ALA A 383 -8.47 -22.50 11.62
N ILE A 384 -8.28 -21.61 12.59
CA ILE A 384 -9.31 -21.19 13.56
C ILE A 384 -10.51 -20.60 12.82
N ALA A 385 -10.29 -19.66 11.89
CA ALA A 385 -11.37 -19.04 11.13
C ALA A 385 -12.20 -20.09 10.37
N LYS A 386 -11.56 -20.97 9.58
CA LYS A 386 -12.24 -22.05 8.84
C LYS A 386 -13.02 -23.00 9.73
N ARG A 387 -12.47 -23.36 10.91
CA ARG A 387 -13.12 -24.28 11.84
C ARG A 387 -14.25 -23.61 12.63
N THR A 388 -14.24 -22.29 12.78
CA THR A 388 -15.29 -21.53 13.46
C THR A 388 -16.61 -21.66 12.71
N ASP A 389 -16.61 -21.63 11.37
CA ASP A 389 -17.82 -21.80 10.56
C ASP A 389 -18.46 -23.18 10.74
N ALA A 390 -17.63 -24.23 10.74
CA ALA A 390 -18.07 -25.60 10.99
C ALA A 390 -18.59 -25.77 12.43
N ALA A 391 -17.90 -25.18 13.40
CA ALA A 391 -18.33 -25.20 14.80
C ALA A 391 -19.66 -24.47 15.00
N GLN A 392 -19.87 -23.31 14.36
CA GLN A 392 -21.14 -22.58 14.43
C GLN A 392 -22.29 -23.38 13.81
N SER A 393 -22.04 -24.08 12.69
CA SER A 393 -23.04 -24.95 12.07
C SER A 393 -23.46 -26.09 13.00
N TRP A 394 -22.51 -26.70 13.71
CA TRP A 394 -22.81 -27.73 14.71
C TRP A 394 -23.51 -27.18 15.96
N LEU A 395 -23.13 -25.99 16.43
CA LEU A 395 -23.79 -25.35 17.57
C LEU A 395 -25.26 -25.01 17.25
N ALA A 396 -25.55 -24.69 15.98
CA ALA A 396 -26.91 -24.43 15.50
C ALA A 396 -27.75 -25.70 15.31
N ASP A 397 -27.13 -26.86 15.08
CA ASP A 397 -27.82 -28.15 14.92
C ASP A 397 -28.00 -28.87 16.27
N PRO A 398 -29.23 -28.96 16.81
CA PRO A 398 -29.51 -29.67 18.07
C PRO A 398 -29.17 -31.17 18.03
N HIS A 399 -29.09 -31.76 16.83
CA HIS A 399 -28.82 -33.18 16.60
C HIS A 399 -27.43 -33.44 16.02
N GLY A 400 -26.57 -32.41 15.96
CA GLY A 400 -25.24 -32.52 15.40
C GLY A 400 -24.39 -33.60 16.08
N GLY A 401 -23.75 -34.45 15.28
CA GLY A 401 -22.92 -35.58 15.74
C GLY A 401 -21.59 -35.18 16.41
N PRO A 402 -20.77 -36.16 16.81
CA PRO A 402 -19.50 -35.92 17.52
C PRO A 402 -18.44 -35.18 16.68
N GLU A 403 -18.58 -35.17 15.35
CA GLU A 403 -17.69 -34.46 14.41
C GLU A 403 -17.61 -32.95 14.70
N GLY A 404 -18.69 -32.34 15.19
CA GLY A 404 -18.67 -30.92 15.56
C GLY A 404 -17.92 -30.63 16.86
N GLU A 405 -17.97 -31.55 17.84
CA GLU A 405 -17.13 -31.47 19.04
C GLU A 405 -15.65 -31.59 18.66
N GLU A 406 -15.31 -32.48 17.72
CA GLU A 406 -13.95 -32.61 17.19
C GLU A 406 -13.46 -31.34 16.50
N ASN A 407 -14.32 -30.65 15.73
CA ASN A 407 -13.99 -29.37 15.13
C ASN A 407 -13.66 -28.29 16.18
N ILE A 408 -14.44 -28.20 17.27
CA ILE A 408 -14.15 -27.28 18.38
C ILE A 408 -12.83 -27.67 19.07
N ARG A 409 -12.61 -28.96 19.31
CA ARG A 409 -11.36 -29.45 19.93
C ARG A 409 -10.13 -29.12 19.07
N ALA A 410 -10.23 -29.30 17.76
CA ALA A 410 -9.18 -28.94 16.82
C ALA A 410 -8.93 -27.43 16.78
N LEU A 411 -10.00 -26.61 16.82
CA LEU A 411 -9.89 -25.15 16.94
C LEU A 411 -9.13 -24.73 18.21
N LEU A 412 -9.47 -25.33 19.36
CA LEU A 412 -8.75 -25.09 20.61
C LEU A 412 -7.28 -25.54 20.52
N GLY A 413 -6.99 -26.61 19.79
CA GLY A 413 -5.62 -27.04 19.48
C GLY A 413 -4.82 -26.01 18.68
N GLU A 414 -5.44 -25.34 17.71
CA GLU A 414 -4.80 -24.23 16.98
C GLU A 414 -4.60 -22.99 17.86
N ALA A 415 -5.57 -22.66 18.71
CA ALA A 415 -5.44 -21.56 19.68
C ALA A 415 -4.30 -21.82 20.70
N ARG A 416 -4.10 -23.08 21.10
CA ARG A 416 -2.97 -23.51 21.95
C ARG A 416 -1.62 -23.18 21.31
N LYS A 417 -1.46 -23.48 20.01
CA LYS A 417 -0.24 -23.20 19.25
C LYS A 417 0.08 -21.70 19.25
N ILE A 418 -0.92 -20.84 19.02
CA ILE A 418 -0.76 -19.38 19.09
C ILE A 418 -0.32 -18.96 20.49
N ALA A 419 -0.95 -19.49 21.55
CA ALA A 419 -0.58 -19.19 22.93
C ALA A 419 0.84 -19.66 23.29
N ASP A 420 1.32 -20.77 22.73
CA ASP A 420 2.69 -21.26 22.96
C ASP A 420 3.76 -20.45 22.21
N LEU A 421 3.40 -19.81 21.09
CA LEU A 421 4.27 -18.94 20.30
C LEU A 421 4.21 -17.47 20.72
N CYS A 422 3.30 -17.11 21.63
CA CYS A 422 3.12 -15.75 22.14
C CYS A 422 4.22 -15.39 23.16
N GLU A 423 4.81 -14.20 23.02
CA GLU A 423 5.86 -13.71 23.92
C GLU A 423 5.31 -13.01 25.17
N ASP A 424 4.09 -12.46 25.11
CA ASP A 424 3.45 -11.79 26.24
C ASP A 424 2.81 -12.82 27.19
N PRO A 425 3.28 -12.93 28.45
CA PRO A 425 2.72 -13.86 29.42
C PRO A 425 1.23 -13.62 29.70
N LYS A 426 0.78 -12.36 29.70
CA LYS A 426 -0.60 -11.99 30.00
C LYS A 426 -1.54 -12.42 28.87
N GLU A 427 -1.17 -12.12 27.62
CA GLU A 427 -1.97 -12.54 26.45
C GLU A 427 -2.06 -14.06 26.35
N ARG A 428 -0.94 -14.74 26.60
CA ARG A 428 -0.90 -16.20 26.69
C ARG A 428 -1.90 -16.71 27.73
N GLU A 429 -1.84 -16.22 28.97
CA GLU A 429 -2.75 -16.67 30.03
C GLU A 429 -4.22 -16.39 29.71
N ASP A 430 -4.54 -15.25 29.12
CA ASP A 430 -5.91 -14.88 28.75
C ASP A 430 -6.48 -15.77 27.64
N ILE A 431 -5.66 -16.21 26.68
CA ILE A 431 -6.05 -17.20 25.67
C ILE A 431 -6.32 -18.56 26.33
N LEU A 432 -5.44 -19.01 27.22
CA LEU A 432 -5.58 -20.31 27.89
C LEU A 432 -6.79 -20.38 28.81
N ARG A 433 -7.11 -19.29 29.51
CA ARG A 433 -8.31 -19.20 30.33
C ARG A 433 -9.58 -19.39 29.48
N SER A 434 -9.69 -18.63 28.38
CA SER A 434 -10.83 -18.75 27.45
C SER A 434 -10.94 -20.14 26.82
N MET A 435 -9.82 -20.78 26.49
CA MET A 435 -9.83 -22.15 25.98
C MET A 435 -10.40 -23.14 27.02
N GLY A 436 -10.02 -23.01 28.29
CA GLY A 436 -10.53 -23.85 29.38
C GLY A 436 -12.05 -23.71 29.58
N GLU A 437 -12.55 -22.48 29.51
CA GLU A 437 -13.99 -22.18 29.59
C GLU A 437 -14.76 -22.82 28.43
N ILE A 438 -14.29 -22.64 27.18
CA ILE A 438 -14.92 -23.21 25.98
C ILE A 438 -14.92 -24.73 26.04
N ALA A 439 -13.82 -25.36 26.46
CA ALA A 439 -13.74 -26.81 26.59
C ALA A 439 -14.78 -27.35 27.60
N SER A 440 -14.92 -26.67 28.76
CA SER A 440 -15.90 -27.06 29.78
C SER A 440 -17.34 -26.93 29.29
N LEU A 441 -17.69 -25.81 28.65
CA LEU A 441 -19.03 -25.59 28.09
C LEU A 441 -19.32 -26.60 26.96
N THR A 442 -18.38 -26.83 26.07
CA THR A 442 -18.56 -27.76 24.95
C THR A 442 -18.78 -29.19 25.42
N ALA A 443 -18.06 -29.64 26.45
CA ALA A 443 -18.28 -30.94 27.06
C ALA A 443 -19.69 -31.08 27.64
N LYS A 444 -20.19 -30.06 28.37
CA LYS A 444 -21.56 -30.03 28.90
C LYS A 444 -22.61 -30.10 27.79
N LEU A 445 -22.43 -29.35 26.69
CA LEU A 445 -23.36 -29.40 25.55
C LEU A 445 -23.34 -30.77 24.86
N SER A 446 -22.16 -31.37 24.70
CA SER A 446 -22.02 -32.69 24.07
C SER A 446 -22.77 -33.76 24.86
N GLU A 447 -22.65 -33.75 26.20
CA GLU A 447 -23.40 -34.68 27.06
C GLU A 447 -24.92 -34.47 26.95
N LEU A 448 -25.39 -33.21 26.87
CA LEU A 448 -26.81 -32.93 26.63
C LEU A 448 -27.28 -33.46 25.27
N LYS A 449 -26.48 -33.29 24.21
CA LYS A 449 -26.81 -33.81 22.87
C LYS A 449 -26.84 -35.35 22.86
N LYS A 450 -25.84 -36.02 23.46
CA LYS A 450 -25.80 -37.49 23.60
C LYS A 450 -26.98 -38.04 24.41
N ALA A 451 -27.43 -37.31 25.42
CA ALA A 451 -28.62 -37.66 26.21
C ALA A 451 -29.96 -37.38 25.50
N GLY A 452 -29.94 -36.98 24.21
CA GLY A 452 -31.14 -36.62 23.46
C GLY A 452 -31.78 -35.28 23.88
N LYS A 453 -31.09 -34.50 24.73
CA LYS A 453 -31.54 -33.19 25.26
C LYS A 453 -30.97 -32.01 24.47
N GLY A 454 -30.46 -32.24 23.27
CA GLY A 454 -29.85 -31.22 22.41
C GLY A 454 -30.78 -30.07 22.03
N ASP A 455 -32.10 -30.30 22.05
CA ASP A 455 -33.10 -29.29 21.71
C ASP A 455 -33.71 -28.54 22.92
N THR A 456 -33.21 -28.82 24.12
CA THR A 456 -33.70 -28.16 25.34
C THR A 456 -33.31 -26.68 25.39
N PRO A 457 -34.08 -25.81 26.09
CA PRO A 457 -33.70 -24.42 26.31
C PRO A 457 -32.31 -24.25 26.93
N GLU A 458 -31.92 -25.17 27.82
CA GLU A 458 -30.59 -25.24 28.42
C GLU A 458 -29.50 -25.50 27.38
N ALA A 459 -29.67 -26.52 26.53
CA ALA A 459 -28.71 -26.84 25.46
C ALA A 459 -28.57 -25.70 24.45
N ARG A 460 -29.69 -25.08 24.04
CA ARG A 460 -29.69 -23.93 23.13
C ARG A 460 -29.01 -22.69 23.74
N ALA A 461 -29.22 -22.42 25.03
CA ALA A 461 -28.54 -21.34 25.74
C ALA A 461 -27.03 -21.60 25.83
N LEU A 462 -26.62 -22.84 26.14
CA LEU A 462 -25.22 -23.22 26.21
C LEU A 462 -24.54 -23.13 24.84
N ALA A 463 -25.21 -23.55 23.76
CA ALA A 463 -24.71 -23.43 22.40
C ALA A 463 -24.45 -21.97 22.00
N LYS A 464 -25.36 -21.05 22.38
CA LYS A 464 -25.17 -19.61 22.17
C LYS A 464 -23.99 -19.05 22.98
N GLN A 465 -23.83 -19.51 24.23
CA GLN A 465 -22.70 -19.11 25.08
C GLN A 465 -21.37 -19.57 24.49
N ILE A 466 -21.29 -20.82 23.99
CA ILE A 466 -20.10 -21.34 23.31
C ILE A 466 -19.81 -20.55 22.04
N ALA A 467 -20.82 -20.26 21.22
CA ALA A 467 -20.63 -19.48 20.00
C ALA A 467 -20.01 -18.09 20.28
N THR A 468 -20.46 -17.43 21.35
CA THR A 468 -19.92 -16.14 21.80
C THR A 468 -18.47 -16.29 22.28
N ALA A 469 -18.20 -17.31 23.10
CA ALA A 469 -16.86 -17.56 23.62
C ALA A 469 -15.85 -17.92 22.50
N LEU A 470 -16.28 -18.66 21.47
CA LEU A 470 -15.45 -18.95 20.29
C LEU A 470 -15.07 -17.69 19.51
N GLN A 471 -16.01 -16.76 19.32
CA GLN A 471 -15.74 -15.46 18.70
C GLN A 471 -14.74 -14.64 19.52
N ASN A 472 -14.88 -14.64 20.85
CA ASN A 472 -13.95 -13.95 21.74
C ASN A 472 -12.55 -14.58 21.70
N LEU A 473 -12.45 -15.91 21.64
CA LEU A 473 -11.17 -16.60 21.44
C LEU A 473 -10.53 -16.25 20.09
N GLN A 474 -11.33 -16.19 19.02
CA GLN A 474 -10.86 -15.78 17.69
C GLN A 474 -10.29 -14.35 17.72
N SER A 475 -10.95 -13.41 18.41
CA SER A 475 -10.44 -12.04 18.60
C SER A 475 -9.11 -12.01 19.37
N LYS A 476 -9.05 -12.67 20.53
CA LYS A 476 -7.82 -12.75 21.36
C LYS A 476 -6.64 -13.35 20.61
N THR A 477 -6.87 -14.46 19.90
CA THR A 477 -5.82 -15.10 19.09
C THR A 477 -5.39 -14.23 17.91
N SER A 478 -6.32 -13.51 17.27
CA SER A 478 -6.00 -12.56 16.19
C SER A 478 -5.15 -11.39 16.71
N LYS A 479 -5.45 -10.87 17.90
CA LYS A 479 -4.65 -9.83 18.57
C LYS A 479 -3.23 -10.30 18.91
N ALA A 480 -3.09 -11.51 19.45
CA ALA A 480 -1.77 -12.09 19.73
C ALA A 480 -0.91 -12.25 18.45
N VAL A 481 -1.53 -12.61 17.32
CA VAL A 481 -0.85 -12.65 16.00
C VAL A 481 -0.52 -11.25 15.48
N ALA A 482 -1.34 -10.24 15.80
CA ALA A 482 -1.04 -8.86 15.45
C ALA A 482 0.17 -8.31 16.21
N ASN A 483 0.28 -8.61 17.51
CA ASN A 483 1.34 -8.09 18.37
C ASN A 483 2.73 -8.68 18.11
N THR A 484 2.83 -9.82 17.42
CA THR A 484 4.13 -10.36 16.98
C THR A 484 4.69 -9.64 15.76
N ARG A 485 3.91 -8.75 15.15
CA ARG A 485 4.31 -7.93 14.00
C ARG A 485 4.67 -6.52 14.47
N PRO A 486 5.76 -5.93 13.97
CA PRO A 486 6.10 -4.55 14.29
C PRO A 486 5.12 -3.59 13.62
N ALA A 487 5.00 -2.38 14.19
CA ALA A 487 4.29 -1.30 13.52
C ALA A 487 4.95 -1.01 12.16
N LYS A 488 4.13 -0.91 11.10
CA LYS A 488 4.63 -0.78 9.73
C LYS A 488 4.84 0.67 9.35
N ALA A 489 6.06 0.97 8.88
CA ALA A 489 6.34 2.21 8.19
C ALA A 489 5.65 2.24 6.81
N ALA A 490 5.48 3.45 6.26
CA ALA A 490 4.94 3.65 4.94
C ALA A 490 5.80 2.97 3.86
N VAL A 491 5.16 2.50 2.80
CA VAL A 491 5.85 1.78 1.72
C VAL A 491 6.67 2.74 0.84
N HIS A 492 6.14 3.93 0.55
CA HIS A 492 6.79 4.96 -0.27
C HIS A 492 7.66 5.94 0.56
N LEU A 493 8.62 6.58 -0.10
CA LEU A 493 9.62 7.46 0.53
C LEU A 493 9.02 8.62 1.32
N GLU A 494 8.14 9.42 0.70
CA GLU A 494 7.56 10.60 1.36
C GLU A 494 6.75 10.24 2.61
N GLY A 495 6.08 9.08 2.61
CA GLY A 495 5.35 8.59 3.77
C GLY A 495 6.29 8.23 4.92
N LYS A 496 7.46 7.63 4.62
CA LYS A 496 8.49 7.35 5.63
C LYS A 496 9.09 8.65 6.18
N MET A 497 9.37 9.62 5.32
CA MET A 497 9.87 10.94 5.73
C MET A 497 8.88 11.64 6.66
N GLU A 498 7.58 11.56 6.36
CA GLU A 498 6.55 12.14 7.20
C GLU A 498 6.43 11.44 8.56
N GLN A 499 6.44 10.10 8.58
CA GLN A 499 6.43 9.34 9.83
C GLN A 499 7.67 9.62 10.69
N ALA A 500 8.85 9.72 10.07
CA ALA A 500 10.07 10.11 10.74
C ALA A 500 9.96 11.52 11.32
N GLN A 501 9.49 12.50 10.53
CA GLN A 501 9.34 13.89 10.96
C GLN A 501 8.39 14.01 12.17
N ARG A 502 7.27 13.29 12.16
CA ARG A 502 6.31 13.30 13.28
C ARG A 502 6.95 12.91 14.61
N TRP A 503 7.77 11.85 14.59
CA TRP A 503 8.49 11.40 15.78
C TRP A 503 9.61 12.39 16.17
N ILE A 504 10.30 12.98 15.20
CA ILE A 504 11.33 14.01 15.46
C ILE A 504 10.73 15.25 16.12
N ASP A 505 9.53 15.66 15.69
CA ASP A 505 8.83 16.83 16.25
C ASP A 505 8.35 16.58 17.69
N ASN A 506 7.97 15.35 18.02
CA ASN A 506 7.43 14.98 19.33
C ASN A 506 7.95 13.61 19.79
N PRO A 507 9.23 13.49 20.18
CA PRO A 507 9.87 12.20 20.42
C PRO A 507 9.37 11.50 21.70
N SER A 508 8.69 12.25 22.58
CA SER A 508 8.07 11.74 23.81
C SER A 508 6.65 11.18 23.63
N LEU A 509 5.99 11.43 22.49
CA LEU A 509 4.69 10.85 22.19
C LEU A 509 4.85 9.42 21.65
N ASP A 510 4.09 8.48 22.20
CA ASP A 510 4.11 7.09 21.74
C ASP A 510 3.41 6.97 20.36
N ASP A 511 4.22 6.80 19.33
CA ASP A 511 3.77 6.56 17.95
C ASP A 511 3.77 5.07 17.58
N SER A 512 3.76 4.17 18.58
CA SER A 512 3.92 2.73 18.41
C SER A 512 5.24 2.30 17.74
N GLY A 513 6.25 3.19 17.74
CA GLY A 513 7.56 2.97 17.15
C GLY A 513 7.62 3.17 15.62
N VAL A 514 6.57 3.71 15.01
CA VAL A 514 6.44 3.89 13.55
C VAL A 514 7.50 4.85 13.00
N GLY A 515 7.75 5.99 13.65
CA GLY A 515 8.69 6.99 13.20
C GLY A 515 10.14 6.49 13.21
N GLN A 516 10.55 5.81 14.28
CA GLN A 516 11.86 5.17 14.30
C GLN A 516 11.95 4.02 13.28
N ALA A 517 10.88 3.26 13.05
CA ALA A 517 10.84 2.23 12.01
C ALA A 517 10.99 2.83 10.61
N ALA A 518 10.39 4.00 10.36
CA ALA A 518 10.53 4.72 9.11
C ALA A 518 11.99 5.18 8.89
N ILE A 519 12.64 5.75 9.90
CA ILE A 519 14.06 6.14 9.83
C ILE A 519 14.95 4.92 9.54
N ARG A 520 14.73 3.80 10.23
CA ARG A 520 15.50 2.56 9.96
C ARG A 520 15.27 2.03 8.56
N GLY A 521 14.03 2.08 8.05
CA GLY A 521 13.71 1.74 6.67
C GLY A 521 14.45 2.62 5.65
N LEU A 522 14.53 3.93 5.90
CA LEU A 522 15.29 4.87 5.06
C LEU A 522 16.78 4.55 5.05
N VAL A 523 17.36 4.29 6.22
CA VAL A 523 18.78 3.95 6.34
C VAL A 523 19.09 2.60 5.68
N ALA A 524 18.21 1.60 5.83
CA ALA A 524 18.36 0.31 5.16
C ALA A 524 18.39 0.47 3.63
N GLU A 525 17.49 1.28 3.06
CA GLU A 525 17.50 1.59 1.63
C GLU A 525 18.77 2.35 1.20
N GLY A 526 19.24 3.30 2.02
CA GLY A 526 20.50 4.00 1.76
C GLY A 526 21.70 3.07 1.73
N ARG A 527 21.78 2.11 2.67
CA ARG A 527 22.82 1.07 2.68
C ARG A 527 22.71 0.15 1.46
N ARG A 528 21.48 -0.23 1.06
CA ARG A 528 21.21 -1.06 -0.12
C ARG A 528 21.65 -0.38 -1.42
N LEU A 529 21.39 0.92 -1.57
CA LEU A 529 21.86 1.73 -2.70
C LEU A 529 23.39 1.86 -2.70
N ALA A 530 24.00 2.13 -1.54
CA ALA A 530 25.45 2.27 -1.42
C ALA A 530 26.23 1.04 -1.90
N ASN A 531 25.68 -0.17 -1.70
CA ASN A 531 26.31 -1.41 -2.15
C ASN A 531 26.44 -1.51 -3.68
N ALA A 532 25.58 -0.83 -4.44
CA ALA A 532 25.64 -0.79 -5.91
C ALA A 532 26.57 0.33 -6.45
N LEU A 533 26.99 1.26 -5.61
CA LEU A 533 27.83 2.40 -6.00
C LEU A 533 29.33 2.05 -6.04
N PRO A 534 30.13 2.79 -6.83
CA PRO A 534 31.60 2.76 -6.76
C PRO A 534 32.12 3.11 -5.35
N ALA A 535 33.30 2.60 -4.99
CA ALA A 535 33.85 2.71 -3.63
C ALA A 535 33.95 4.16 -3.08
N SER A 536 34.26 5.14 -3.95
CA SER A 536 34.36 6.56 -3.57
C SER A 536 33.01 7.16 -3.18
N GLN A 537 31.94 6.84 -3.91
CA GLN A 537 30.58 7.34 -3.65
C GLN A 537 29.89 6.54 -2.53
N ARG A 538 30.20 5.25 -2.40
CA ARG A 538 29.67 4.35 -1.38
C ARG A 538 29.90 4.88 0.03
N GLN A 539 31.13 5.26 0.37
CA GLN A 539 31.47 5.73 1.71
C GLN A 539 30.73 7.03 2.08
N GLY A 540 30.52 7.92 1.10
CA GLY A 540 29.78 9.17 1.30
C GLY A 540 28.28 8.98 1.59
N LEU A 541 27.67 7.88 1.11
CA LEU A 541 26.28 7.51 1.43
C LEU A 541 26.20 6.74 2.75
N LEU A 542 27.10 5.78 2.98
CA LEU A 542 27.17 5.02 4.24
C LEU A 542 27.42 5.92 5.46
N GLY A 543 28.31 6.91 5.34
CA GLY A 543 28.57 7.86 6.41
C GLY A 543 27.32 8.65 6.81
N LYS A 544 26.47 9.03 5.84
CA LYS A 544 25.19 9.71 6.13
C LYS A 544 24.17 8.77 6.77
N CYS A 545 24.10 7.52 6.34
CA CYS A 545 23.29 6.49 6.99
C CYS A 545 23.66 6.30 8.48
N GLU A 546 24.96 6.27 8.78
CA GLU A 546 25.47 6.13 10.15
C GLU A 546 25.20 7.36 11.01
N GLU A 547 25.34 8.56 10.44
CA GLU A 547 25.00 9.81 11.11
C GLU A 547 23.51 9.87 11.51
N VAL A 548 22.61 9.47 10.61
CA VAL A 548 21.17 9.38 10.89
C VAL A 548 20.86 8.36 11.99
N GLU A 549 21.42 7.14 11.90
CA GLU A 549 21.24 6.11 12.94
C GLU A 549 21.70 6.61 14.32
N HIS A 550 22.84 7.29 14.37
CA HIS A 550 23.41 7.82 15.60
C HIS A 550 22.54 8.91 16.22
N LEU A 551 22.14 9.92 15.43
CA LEU A 551 21.28 11.01 15.90
C LEU A 551 19.89 10.50 16.34
N MET A 552 19.30 9.55 15.61
CA MET A 552 18.06 8.88 16.01
C MET A 552 18.22 8.17 17.36
N GLY A 553 19.32 7.43 17.55
CA GLY A 553 19.62 6.75 18.81
C GLY A 553 19.71 7.72 19.99
N GLN A 554 20.43 8.83 19.82
CA GLN A 554 20.54 9.87 20.85
C GLN A 554 19.19 10.51 21.21
N LEU A 555 18.37 10.85 20.21
CA LEU A 555 17.05 11.43 20.45
C LEU A 555 16.11 10.44 21.16
N ALA A 556 16.16 9.16 20.78
CA ALA A 556 15.39 8.10 21.43
C ALA A 556 15.81 7.90 22.90
N GLU A 557 17.12 7.94 23.20
CA GLU A 557 17.62 7.85 24.58
C GLU A 557 17.16 9.03 25.44
N LEU A 558 17.19 10.26 24.90
CA LEU A 558 16.70 11.46 25.61
C LEU A 558 15.19 11.37 25.88
N ALA A 559 14.41 10.91 24.90
CA ALA A 559 12.96 10.73 25.05
C ALA A 559 12.62 9.72 26.15
N VAL A 560 13.31 8.57 26.18
CA VAL A 560 13.13 7.52 27.21
C VAL A 560 13.47 8.04 28.61
N ARG A 561 14.41 8.98 28.74
CA ARG A 561 14.76 9.64 30.02
C ARG A 561 13.77 10.73 30.43
N GLY A 562 12.77 11.05 29.60
CA GLY A 562 11.84 12.14 29.84
C GLY A 562 12.38 13.53 29.46
N GLU A 563 13.51 13.60 28.75
CA GLU A 563 14.18 14.84 28.34
C GLU A 563 13.93 15.18 26.85
N GLY A 564 12.92 14.57 26.23
CA GLY A 564 12.60 14.70 24.80
C GLY A 564 12.24 16.12 24.33
N ASP A 565 11.83 17.00 25.25
CA ASP A 565 11.49 18.40 24.95
C ASP A 565 12.59 19.40 25.32
N GLY A 566 13.73 18.92 25.83
CA GLY A 566 14.84 19.76 26.27
C GLY A 566 15.57 20.46 25.12
N PRO A 567 16.37 21.51 25.41
CA PRO A 567 17.12 22.25 24.38
C PRO A 567 18.10 21.36 23.61
N GLN A 568 18.69 20.36 24.27
CA GLN A 568 19.56 19.37 23.62
C GLN A 568 18.78 18.46 22.67
N ALA A 569 17.59 17.98 23.07
CA ALA A 569 16.75 17.16 22.23
C ALA A 569 16.28 17.93 20.98
N ARG A 570 15.90 19.21 21.13
CA ARG A 570 15.55 20.10 20.01
C ARG A 570 16.71 20.31 19.03
N ALA A 571 17.94 20.48 19.53
CA ALA A 571 19.12 20.62 18.67
C ALA A 571 19.40 19.33 17.87
N ILE A 572 19.32 18.16 18.52
CA ILE A 572 19.50 16.85 17.87
C ILE A 572 18.37 16.59 16.87
N ALA A 573 17.13 16.95 17.21
CA ALA A 573 15.97 16.82 16.33
C ALA A 573 16.14 17.64 15.04
N GLN A 574 16.59 18.89 15.15
CA GLN A 574 16.89 19.74 13.99
C GLN A 574 18.01 19.15 13.14
N GLN A 575 19.12 18.73 13.76
CA GLN A 575 20.22 18.11 13.04
C GLN A 575 19.79 16.81 12.33
N LEU A 576 19.01 15.97 13.00
CA LEU A 576 18.47 14.74 12.42
C LEU A 576 17.55 15.02 11.23
N GLN A 577 16.70 16.05 11.33
CA GLN A 577 15.83 16.49 10.24
C GLN A 577 16.64 16.89 9.00
N ASP A 578 17.66 17.73 9.18
CA ASP A 578 18.49 18.21 8.07
C ASP A 578 19.29 17.06 7.44
N THR A 579 19.90 16.18 8.25
CA THR A 579 20.65 15.02 7.77
C THR A 579 19.74 14.02 7.04
N LEU A 580 18.49 13.82 7.48
CA LEU A 580 17.52 12.97 6.77
C LEU A 580 17.17 13.54 5.39
N LYS A 581 17.03 14.87 5.26
CA LYS A 581 16.78 15.53 3.99
C LYS A 581 17.97 15.38 3.03
N GLU A 582 19.20 15.49 3.53
CA GLU A 582 20.40 15.22 2.74
C GLU A 582 20.49 13.75 2.30
N LEU A 583 20.21 12.81 3.21
CA LEU A 583 20.19 11.38 2.91
C LEU A 583 19.19 11.06 1.80
N LYS A 584 17.98 11.64 1.88
CA LYS A 584 16.96 11.55 0.83
C LYS A 584 17.50 11.98 -0.54
N GLY A 585 18.13 13.16 -0.62
CA GLY A 585 18.69 13.68 -1.87
C GLY A 585 19.76 12.76 -2.46
N LYS A 586 20.71 12.30 -1.64
CA LYS A 586 21.77 11.37 -2.09
C LYS A 586 21.23 10.02 -2.55
N MET A 587 20.21 9.49 -1.88
CA MET A 587 19.56 8.24 -2.29
C MET A 587 18.85 8.39 -3.64
N GLN A 588 18.13 9.49 -3.85
CA GLN A 588 17.44 9.78 -5.11
C GLN A 588 18.42 9.96 -6.27
N GLU A 589 19.53 10.66 -6.05
CA GLU A 589 20.61 10.81 -7.03
C GLU A 589 21.21 9.45 -7.42
N ALA A 590 21.63 8.65 -6.43
CA ALA A 590 22.21 7.33 -6.65
C ALA A 590 21.25 6.39 -7.39
N MET A 591 19.98 6.37 -7.00
CA MET A 591 18.94 5.56 -7.65
C MET A 591 18.70 6.01 -9.09
N THR A 592 18.65 7.31 -9.36
CA THR A 592 18.44 7.85 -10.71
C THR A 592 19.55 7.43 -11.66
N GLN A 593 20.81 7.45 -11.19
CA GLN A 593 21.96 6.97 -11.95
C GLN A 593 21.86 5.46 -12.23
N GLU A 594 21.54 4.66 -11.21
CA GLU A 594 21.37 3.21 -11.38
C GLU A 594 20.26 2.88 -12.37
N VAL A 595 19.12 3.57 -12.33
CA VAL A 595 18.02 3.38 -13.30
C VAL A 595 18.45 3.79 -14.70
N SER A 596 19.13 4.94 -14.86
CA SER A 596 19.67 5.40 -16.14
C SER A 596 20.55 4.34 -16.79
N ASP A 597 21.39 3.66 -16.00
CA ASP A 597 22.27 2.60 -16.49
C ASP A 597 21.55 1.28 -16.79
N ILE A 598 20.80 0.74 -15.83
CA ILE A 598 20.22 -0.60 -15.92
C ILE A 598 19.07 -0.66 -16.92
N PHE A 599 18.23 0.38 -16.99
CA PHE A 599 17.08 0.43 -17.90
C PHE A 599 17.42 1.05 -19.27
N SER A 600 18.69 1.31 -19.56
CA SER A 600 19.13 1.73 -20.90
C SER A 600 18.93 0.64 -21.95
N ASP A 601 19.00 -0.64 -21.55
CA ASP A 601 18.80 -1.81 -22.41
C ASP A 601 18.06 -2.91 -21.66
N THR A 602 16.76 -3.02 -21.90
CA THR A 602 15.88 -3.97 -21.21
C THR A 602 15.64 -5.26 -22.02
N THR A 603 15.99 -5.29 -23.31
CA THR A 603 15.53 -6.36 -24.23
C THR A 603 16.66 -7.13 -24.93
N THR A 604 17.90 -6.64 -24.93
CA THR A 604 18.98 -7.36 -25.62
C THR A 604 19.21 -8.78 -25.07
N PRO A 605 19.24 -9.02 -23.75
CA PRO A 605 19.48 -10.37 -23.23
C PRO A 605 18.43 -11.40 -23.68
N ILE A 606 17.15 -11.04 -23.70
CA ILE A 606 16.09 -11.93 -24.19
C ILE A 606 16.14 -12.11 -25.71
N LYS A 607 16.56 -11.08 -26.47
CA LYS A 607 16.78 -11.20 -27.93
C LYS A 607 17.93 -12.17 -28.24
N LEU A 608 19.02 -12.12 -27.47
CA LEU A 608 20.13 -13.06 -27.61
C LEU A 608 19.73 -14.49 -27.22
N LEU A 609 18.89 -14.65 -26.19
CA LEU A 609 18.30 -15.94 -25.84
C LEU A 609 17.42 -16.50 -26.97
N ALA A 610 16.59 -15.66 -27.60
CA ALA A 610 15.76 -16.06 -28.74
C ALA A 610 16.61 -16.56 -29.91
N VAL A 611 17.68 -15.83 -30.26
CA VAL A 611 18.63 -16.25 -31.30
C VAL A 611 19.26 -17.59 -30.92
N ALA A 612 19.75 -17.73 -29.69
CA ALA A 612 20.36 -18.97 -29.20
C ALA A 612 19.41 -20.17 -29.27
N ALA A 613 18.14 -19.99 -28.88
CA ALA A 613 17.11 -21.04 -28.93
C ALA A 613 16.82 -21.54 -30.36
N THR A 614 16.93 -20.66 -31.36
CA THR A 614 16.70 -20.98 -32.78
C THR A 614 17.95 -21.44 -33.54
N THR A 615 19.10 -21.52 -32.86
CA THR A 615 20.37 -21.91 -33.49
C THR A 615 20.24 -23.28 -34.18
N PRO A 616 20.80 -23.45 -35.39
CA PRO A 616 20.80 -24.72 -36.10
C PRO A 616 21.38 -25.90 -35.27
N PRO A 617 20.89 -27.14 -35.46
CA PRO A 617 21.30 -28.30 -34.65
C PRO A 617 22.79 -28.68 -34.80
N ASP A 618 23.41 -28.30 -35.91
CA ASP A 618 24.80 -28.57 -36.28
C ASP A 618 25.79 -27.53 -35.74
N ALA A 619 25.31 -26.46 -35.10
CA ALA A 619 26.17 -25.43 -34.54
C ALA A 619 27.03 -25.98 -33.38
N PRO A 620 28.34 -25.69 -33.36
CA PRO A 620 29.21 -26.11 -32.26
C PRO A 620 28.82 -25.42 -30.95
N ASN A 621 28.93 -26.15 -29.84
CA ASN A 621 28.66 -25.67 -28.47
C ASN A 621 27.25 -25.06 -28.28
N ARG A 622 26.27 -25.49 -29.09
CA ARG A 622 24.90 -24.98 -29.10
C ARG A 622 24.26 -24.93 -27.71
N GLU A 623 24.39 -26.00 -26.92
CA GLU A 623 23.83 -26.07 -25.57
C GLU A 623 24.57 -25.13 -24.61
N GLU A 624 25.90 -25.10 -24.63
CA GLU A 624 26.71 -24.21 -23.76
C GLU A 624 26.41 -22.73 -24.03
N VAL A 625 26.34 -22.34 -25.32
CA VAL A 625 25.99 -20.97 -25.72
C VAL A 625 24.57 -20.63 -25.28
N PHE A 626 23.62 -21.56 -25.41
CA PHE A 626 22.27 -21.37 -24.90
C PHE A 626 22.25 -21.16 -23.39
N GLU A 627 22.94 -21.99 -22.61
CA GLU A 627 23.02 -21.83 -21.15
C GLU A 627 23.65 -20.49 -20.75
N GLU A 628 24.70 -20.06 -21.45
CA GLU A 628 25.31 -18.75 -21.21
C GLU A 628 24.32 -17.61 -21.47
N ARG A 629 23.56 -17.66 -22.58
CA ARG A 629 22.53 -16.64 -22.89
C ARG A 629 21.34 -16.69 -21.94
N ALA A 630 20.91 -17.89 -21.52
CA ALA A 630 19.86 -18.06 -20.53
C ALA A 630 20.28 -17.47 -19.17
N ALA A 631 21.46 -17.81 -18.67
CA ALA A 631 21.98 -17.26 -17.41
C ALA A 631 22.16 -15.73 -17.49
N ASN A 632 22.63 -15.20 -18.62
CA ASN A 632 22.73 -13.75 -18.82
C ASN A 632 21.35 -13.06 -18.79
N PHE A 633 20.33 -13.67 -19.41
CA PHE A 633 18.95 -13.19 -19.36
C PHE A 633 18.38 -13.20 -17.93
N GLU A 634 18.54 -14.31 -17.20
CA GLU A 634 18.06 -14.44 -15.82
C GLU A 634 18.72 -13.41 -14.89
N ASN A 635 20.05 -13.28 -14.97
CA ASN A 635 20.81 -12.30 -14.21
C ASN A 635 20.38 -10.85 -14.52
N HIS A 636 20.17 -10.55 -15.79
CA HIS A 636 19.71 -9.22 -16.20
C HIS A 636 18.28 -8.92 -15.75
N SER A 637 17.36 -9.88 -15.90
CA SER A 637 15.98 -9.77 -15.41
C SER A 637 15.93 -9.52 -13.90
N GLY A 638 16.76 -10.24 -13.13
CA GLY A 638 16.93 -10.01 -11.69
C GLY A 638 17.43 -8.59 -11.36
N ARG A 639 18.38 -8.05 -12.14
CA ARG A 639 18.88 -6.67 -11.97
C ARG A 639 17.82 -5.62 -12.29
N LEU A 640 17.02 -5.81 -13.34
CA LEU A 640 15.87 -4.95 -13.65
C LEU A 640 14.91 -4.91 -12.46
N GLY A 641 14.52 -6.08 -11.95
CA GLY A 641 13.63 -6.19 -10.79
C GLY A 641 14.19 -5.51 -9.54
N ALA A 642 15.45 -5.77 -9.19
CA ALA A 642 16.10 -5.16 -8.02
C ALA A 642 16.20 -3.63 -8.12
N THR A 643 16.47 -3.11 -9.32
CA THR A 643 16.56 -1.66 -9.58
C THR A 643 15.17 -1.01 -9.54
N ALA A 644 14.14 -1.69 -10.07
CA ALA A 644 12.77 -1.23 -9.98
C ALA A 644 12.29 -1.15 -8.52
N GLU A 645 12.63 -2.14 -7.67
CA GLU A 645 12.32 -2.08 -6.24
C GLU A 645 13.02 -0.91 -5.53
N LYS A 646 14.25 -0.54 -5.95
CA LYS A 646 14.93 0.66 -5.45
C LYS A 646 14.18 1.93 -5.85
N ALA A 647 13.81 2.05 -7.11
CA ALA A 647 13.02 3.19 -7.59
C ALA A 647 11.67 3.30 -6.85
N ALA A 648 11.01 2.19 -6.57
CA ALA A 648 9.77 2.17 -5.77
C ALA A 648 10.00 2.60 -4.30
N ALA A 649 11.15 2.24 -3.72
CA ALA A 649 11.45 2.52 -2.31
C ALA A 649 11.91 3.97 -2.05
N VAL A 650 12.69 4.55 -2.96
CA VAL A 650 13.31 5.89 -2.80
C VAL A 650 12.88 6.92 -3.85
N GLY A 651 12.01 6.57 -4.78
CA GLY A 651 11.49 7.48 -5.80
C GLY A 651 10.48 8.50 -5.27
N THR A 652 9.96 9.29 -6.20
CA THR A 652 8.87 10.27 -5.99
C THR A 652 7.47 9.64 -6.13
N ALA A 653 7.42 8.31 -6.32
CA ALA A 653 6.19 7.56 -6.52
C ALA A 653 5.22 7.64 -5.33
N ASN A 654 3.93 7.74 -5.65
CA ASN A 654 2.85 7.52 -4.70
C ASN A 654 2.66 6.03 -4.38
N LYS A 655 1.80 5.71 -3.40
CA LYS A 655 1.53 4.32 -2.97
C LYS A 655 1.12 3.41 -4.14
N SER A 656 0.26 3.88 -5.04
CA SER A 656 -0.25 3.06 -6.16
C SER A 656 0.83 2.74 -7.19
N THR A 657 1.70 3.70 -7.51
CA THR A 657 2.84 3.47 -8.43
C THR A 657 3.82 2.48 -7.81
N VAL A 658 4.13 2.61 -6.51
CA VAL A 658 4.98 1.66 -5.79
C VAL A 658 4.42 0.23 -5.83
N GLU A 659 3.12 0.06 -5.56
CA GLU A 659 2.45 -1.24 -5.64
C GLU A 659 2.43 -1.80 -7.08
N GLY A 660 2.26 -0.92 -8.07
CA GLY A 660 2.36 -1.27 -9.49
C GLY A 660 3.74 -1.79 -9.87
N ILE A 661 4.81 -1.11 -9.43
CA ILE A 661 6.20 -1.55 -9.64
C ILE A 661 6.42 -2.90 -8.98
N GLN A 662 6.05 -3.05 -7.71
CA GLN A 662 6.21 -4.32 -6.98
C GLN A 662 5.48 -5.48 -7.66
N THR A 663 4.30 -5.22 -8.22
CA THR A 663 3.54 -6.21 -9.00
C THR A 663 4.29 -6.59 -10.27
N ALA A 664 4.78 -5.61 -11.03
CA ALA A 664 5.54 -5.88 -12.25
C ALA A 664 6.86 -6.64 -11.97
N VAL A 665 7.54 -6.33 -10.85
CA VAL A 665 8.75 -7.04 -10.41
C VAL A 665 8.43 -8.49 -10.05
N LYS A 666 7.34 -8.73 -9.31
CA LYS A 666 6.86 -10.08 -9.00
C LYS A 666 6.59 -10.86 -10.29
N SER A 667 5.87 -10.27 -11.25
CA SER A 667 5.59 -10.90 -12.55
C SER A 667 6.87 -11.18 -13.35
N ALA A 668 7.86 -10.28 -13.36
CA ALA A 668 9.12 -10.52 -14.06
C ALA A 668 9.87 -11.72 -13.46
N ARG A 669 9.93 -11.80 -12.13
CA ARG A 669 10.53 -12.94 -11.41
C ARG A 669 9.81 -14.25 -11.70
N ASP A 670 8.49 -14.22 -11.71
CA ASP A 670 7.62 -15.37 -11.97
C ASP A 670 7.76 -15.88 -13.42
N LEU A 671 7.78 -14.96 -14.41
CA LEU A 671 7.84 -15.29 -15.84
C LEU A 671 9.25 -15.70 -16.33
N THR A 672 10.32 -15.16 -15.73
CA THR A 672 11.70 -15.37 -16.21
C THR A 672 12.07 -16.86 -16.37
N PRO A 673 11.84 -17.74 -15.38
CA PRO A 673 12.13 -19.18 -15.55
C PRO A 673 11.21 -19.86 -16.57
N GLN A 674 9.98 -19.37 -16.74
CA GLN A 674 9.03 -19.92 -17.71
C GLN A 674 9.47 -19.62 -19.14
N VAL A 675 9.96 -18.41 -19.40
CA VAL A 675 10.57 -18.01 -20.68
C VAL A 675 11.78 -18.89 -21.01
N VAL A 676 12.69 -19.10 -20.05
CA VAL A 676 13.87 -19.95 -20.23
C VAL A 676 13.47 -21.39 -20.54
N SER A 677 12.45 -21.91 -19.85
CA SER A 677 11.92 -23.26 -20.10
C SER A 677 11.32 -23.38 -21.50
N ALA A 678 10.51 -22.41 -21.94
CA ALA A 678 9.96 -22.36 -23.28
C ALA A 678 11.05 -22.27 -24.36
N ALA A 679 12.09 -21.46 -24.12
CA ALA A 679 13.25 -21.35 -25.00
C ALA A 679 14.03 -22.67 -25.10
N ARG A 680 14.13 -23.41 -23.98
CA ARG A 680 14.79 -24.73 -23.91
C ARG A 680 13.99 -25.80 -24.65
N ILE A 681 12.65 -25.77 -24.57
CA ILE A 681 11.78 -26.64 -25.38
C ILE A 681 12.01 -26.37 -26.87
N LEU A 682 12.09 -25.09 -27.28
CA LEU A 682 12.37 -24.71 -28.66
C LEU A 682 13.77 -25.19 -29.12
N LEU A 683 14.79 -25.04 -28.28
CA LEU A 683 16.14 -25.56 -28.55
C LEU A 683 16.12 -27.07 -28.81
N LYS A 684 15.41 -27.83 -27.97
CA LYS A 684 15.30 -29.29 -28.04
C LYS A 684 14.46 -29.79 -29.21
N ASN A 685 13.60 -28.95 -29.79
CA ASN A 685 12.69 -29.30 -30.89
C ASN A 685 12.80 -28.31 -32.06
N PRO A 686 13.93 -28.30 -32.80
CA PRO A 686 14.13 -27.40 -33.94
C PRO A 686 13.02 -27.56 -34.99
N GLY A 687 12.45 -26.45 -35.46
CA GLY A 687 11.37 -26.44 -36.47
C GLY A 687 9.98 -26.79 -35.95
N ASN A 688 9.81 -27.07 -34.65
CA ASN A 688 8.50 -27.31 -34.06
C ASN A 688 7.71 -26.00 -33.89
N GLN A 689 6.66 -25.84 -34.68
CA GLN A 689 5.82 -24.64 -34.67
C GLN A 689 5.14 -24.38 -33.32
N ALA A 690 4.69 -25.43 -32.61
CA ALA A 690 4.06 -25.26 -31.30
C ALA A 690 5.06 -24.78 -30.24
N ALA A 691 6.31 -25.24 -30.31
CA ALA A 691 7.38 -24.77 -29.41
C ALA A 691 7.72 -23.30 -29.68
N TYR A 692 7.75 -22.89 -30.95
CA TYR A 692 7.99 -21.50 -31.34
C TYR A 692 6.85 -20.58 -30.88
N GLU A 693 5.59 -20.96 -31.12
CA GLU A 693 4.40 -20.23 -30.65
C GLU A 693 4.39 -20.06 -29.13
N HIS A 694 4.73 -21.13 -28.39
CA HIS A 694 4.81 -21.10 -26.94
C HIS A 694 5.91 -20.14 -26.44
N PHE A 695 7.12 -20.22 -27.02
CA PHE A 695 8.22 -19.33 -26.69
C PHE A 695 7.87 -17.87 -27.00
N GLU A 696 7.32 -17.56 -28.17
CA GLU A 696 6.92 -16.20 -28.54
C GLU A 696 5.86 -15.63 -27.58
N THR A 697 4.89 -16.46 -27.16
CA THR A 697 3.88 -16.06 -26.17
C THR A 697 4.54 -15.66 -24.85
N MET A 698 5.40 -16.53 -24.29
CA MET A 698 6.10 -16.27 -23.02
C MET A 698 7.05 -15.07 -23.12
N LYS A 699 7.80 -14.99 -24.21
CA LYS A 699 8.75 -13.91 -24.50
C LYS A 699 8.04 -12.56 -24.54
N ASN A 700 6.93 -12.47 -25.28
CA ASN A 700 6.17 -11.21 -25.40
C ASN A 700 5.50 -10.84 -24.09
N GLN A 701 4.94 -11.79 -23.35
CA GLN A 701 4.38 -11.53 -22.02
C GLN A 701 5.42 -10.97 -21.04
N TRP A 702 6.65 -11.49 -21.08
CA TRP A 702 7.75 -10.93 -20.28
C TRP A 702 8.15 -9.53 -20.74
N ILE A 703 8.24 -9.29 -22.06
CA ILE A 703 8.56 -7.96 -22.63
C ILE A 703 7.49 -6.94 -22.23
N ASP A 704 6.21 -7.25 -22.41
CA ASP A 704 5.09 -6.36 -22.07
C ASP A 704 5.14 -5.97 -20.59
N ASN A 705 5.44 -6.93 -19.70
CA ASN A 705 5.62 -6.66 -18.28
C ASN A 705 6.83 -5.76 -17.99
N VAL A 706 7.95 -5.94 -18.69
CA VAL A 706 9.15 -5.10 -18.54
C VAL A 706 8.94 -3.70 -19.10
N GLU A 707 8.18 -3.54 -20.18
CA GLU A 707 7.79 -2.23 -20.71
C GLU A 707 6.89 -1.48 -19.73
N LYS A 708 5.90 -2.18 -19.15
CA LYS A 708 5.07 -1.66 -18.06
C LYS A 708 5.90 -1.26 -16.84
N MET A 709 6.82 -2.13 -16.41
CA MET A 709 7.74 -1.84 -15.31
C MET A 709 8.58 -0.60 -15.58
N THR A 710 9.11 -0.47 -16.79
CA THR A 710 9.91 0.69 -17.20
C THR A 710 9.08 1.97 -17.15
N GLY A 711 7.82 1.94 -17.60
CA GLY A 711 6.89 3.06 -17.49
C GLY A 711 6.69 3.53 -16.05
N LEU A 712 6.42 2.60 -15.14
CA LEU A 712 6.19 2.89 -13.73
C LEU A 712 7.46 3.36 -13.01
N VAL A 713 8.62 2.79 -13.36
CA VAL A 713 9.92 3.20 -12.83
C VAL A 713 10.27 4.62 -13.28
N ASP A 714 10.04 4.95 -14.55
CA ASP A 714 10.27 6.31 -15.07
C ASP A 714 9.34 7.33 -14.40
N GLU A 715 8.08 6.96 -14.12
CA GLU A 715 7.12 7.77 -13.36
C GLU A 715 7.55 7.99 -11.89
N ALA A 716 8.30 7.05 -11.31
CA ALA A 716 8.81 7.16 -9.95
C ALA A 716 10.04 8.08 -9.82
N ILE A 717 10.55 8.63 -10.92
CA ILE A 717 11.77 9.42 -10.96
C ILE A 717 11.44 10.82 -11.48
N ASP A 718 12.09 11.83 -10.90
CA ASP A 718 12.00 13.18 -11.44
C ASP A 718 12.56 13.21 -12.88
N THR A 719 11.72 13.58 -13.83
CA THR A 719 12.06 13.56 -15.26
C THR A 719 13.31 14.39 -15.55
N ARG A 720 13.46 15.57 -14.93
CA ARG A 720 14.63 16.43 -15.13
C ARG A 720 15.91 15.76 -14.65
N SER A 721 15.86 15.13 -13.48
CA SER A 721 16.98 14.35 -12.91
C SER A 721 17.35 13.16 -13.80
N LEU A 722 16.34 12.46 -14.35
CA LEU A 722 16.56 11.36 -15.30
C LEU A 722 17.21 11.84 -16.61
N LEU A 723 16.77 12.97 -17.16
CA LEU A 723 17.35 13.57 -18.36
C LEU A 723 18.81 13.98 -18.11
N TYR A 724 19.09 14.63 -16.98
CA TYR A 724 20.44 15.00 -16.58
C TYR A 724 21.36 13.77 -16.41
N ALA A 725 20.92 12.74 -15.70
CA ALA A 725 21.67 11.49 -15.55
C ALA A 725 21.92 10.79 -16.89
N SER A 726 20.95 10.86 -17.81
CA SER A 726 21.10 10.29 -19.16
C SER A 726 22.09 11.07 -20.01
N GLU A 727 22.08 12.41 -19.92
CA GLU A 727 23.05 13.27 -20.60
C GLU A 727 24.48 13.01 -20.10
N GLU A 728 24.70 12.98 -18.79
CA GLU A 728 26.02 12.66 -18.19
C GLU A 728 26.51 11.26 -18.58
N ALA A 729 25.60 10.28 -18.65
CA ALA A 729 25.95 8.95 -19.10
C ALA A 729 26.32 8.90 -20.59
N ILE A 730 25.66 9.71 -21.45
CA ILE A 730 26.05 9.87 -22.86
C ILE A 730 27.45 10.50 -22.97
N LYS A 731 27.76 11.53 -22.18
CA LYS A 731 29.11 12.13 -22.13
C LYS A 731 30.17 11.08 -21.80
N LYS A 732 29.93 10.29 -20.75
CA LYS A 732 30.84 9.21 -20.34
C LYS A 732 30.98 8.12 -21.39
N ASP A 733 29.90 7.77 -22.10
CA ASP A 733 29.96 6.78 -23.19
C ASP A 733 30.70 7.33 -24.42
N LEU A 734 30.62 8.64 -24.68
CA LEU A 734 31.42 9.30 -25.71
C LEU A 734 32.91 9.30 -25.37
N ASP A 735 33.27 9.53 -24.10
CA ASP A 735 34.66 9.44 -23.62
C ASP A 735 35.21 8.02 -23.79
N LYS A 736 34.41 6.98 -23.48
CA LYS A 736 34.80 5.58 -23.73
C LYS A 736 35.04 5.32 -25.22
N CYS A 737 34.23 5.91 -26.10
CA CYS A 737 34.44 5.81 -27.55
C CYS A 737 35.75 6.48 -27.97
N GLN A 738 36.09 7.65 -27.42
CA GLN A 738 37.37 8.31 -27.66
C GLN A 738 38.56 7.45 -27.23
N VAL A 739 38.49 6.87 -26.03
CA VAL A 739 39.52 5.93 -25.53
C VAL A 739 39.60 4.69 -26.41
N ALA A 740 38.48 4.14 -26.87
CA ALA A 740 38.46 3.00 -27.78
C ALA A 740 39.11 3.32 -29.14
N MET A 741 38.89 4.52 -29.68
CA MET A 741 39.55 4.99 -30.90
C MET A 741 41.06 5.13 -30.70
N ALA A 742 41.50 5.76 -29.60
CA ALA A 742 42.91 5.90 -29.26
C ALA A 742 43.62 4.55 -29.07
N ASN A 743 42.91 3.56 -28.51
CA ASN A 743 43.42 2.21 -28.26
C ASN A 743 43.18 1.23 -29.43
N HIS A 744 42.63 1.69 -30.56
CA HIS A 744 42.33 0.86 -31.74
C HIS A 744 41.40 -0.34 -31.45
N GLN A 745 40.35 -0.12 -30.66
CA GLN A 745 39.37 -1.13 -30.25
C GLN A 745 38.00 -0.90 -30.91
N PRO A 746 37.77 -1.36 -32.17
CA PRO A 746 36.52 -1.11 -32.90
C PRO A 746 35.29 -1.72 -32.22
N GLN A 747 35.43 -2.85 -31.52
CA GLN A 747 34.33 -3.47 -30.78
C GLN A 747 33.85 -2.59 -29.62
N MET A 748 34.78 -1.96 -28.90
CA MET A 748 34.47 -1.06 -27.78
C MET A 748 33.84 0.25 -28.25
N LEU A 749 34.26 0.76 -29.42
CA LEU A 749 33.61 1.90 -30.08
C LEU A 749 32.16 1.58 -30.46
N VAL A 750 31.91 0.44 -31.11
CA VAL A 750 30.56 0.04 -31.51
C VAL A 750 29.67 -0.17 -30.28
N ALA A 751 30.20 -0.76 -29.21
CA ALA A 751 29.48 -0.91 -27.95
C ALA A 751 29.11 0.45 -27.33
N GLY A 752 30.05 1.40 -27.28
CA GLY A 752 29.80 2.76 -26.79
C GLY A 752 28.79 3.53 -27.62
N ALA A 753 28.92 3.53 -28.95
CA ALA A 753 27.96 4.16 -29.86
C ALA A 753 26.55 3.55 -29.74
N THR A 754 26.47 2.23 -29.56
CA THR A 754 25.19 1.54 -29.31
C THR A 754 24.56 1.99 -28.00
N SER A 755 25.36 2.16 -26.94
CA SER A 755 24.90 2.69 -25.65
C SER A 755 24.34 4.11 -25.80
N ILE A 756 25.06 5.01 -26.48
CA ILE A 756 24.62 6.38 -26.76
C ILE A 756 23.27 6.37 -27.51
N ALA A 757 23.16 5.57 -28.57
CA ALA A 757 21.92 5.48 -29.35
C ALA A 757 20.74 4.99 -28.51
N ARG A 758 20.95 4.01 -27.61
CA ARG A 758 19.89 3.52 -26.71
C ARG A 758 19.46 4.57 -25.69
N ARG A 759 20.42 5.27 -25.07
CA ARG A 759 20.13 6.37 -24.13
C ARG A 759 19.36 7.51 -24.81
N ALA A 760 19.76 7.89 -26.03
CA ALA A 760 19.04 8.89 -26.82
C ALA A 760 17.59 8.44 -27.14
N ASN A 761 17.38 7.18 -27.54
CA ASN A 761 16.04 6.63 -27.76
C ASN A 761 15.19 6.57 -26.48
N ARG A 762 15.82 6.28 -25.32
CA ARG A 762 15.15 6.33 -24.01
C ARG A 762 14.70 7.74 -23.65
N ILE A 763 15.54 8.76 -23.89
CA ILE A 763 15.16 10.17 -23.72
C ILE A 763 13.95 10.52 -24.59
N LEU A 764 13.92 10.10 -25.86
CA LEU A 764 12.76 10.30 -26.74
C LEU A 764 11.50 9.61 -26.21
N LEU A 765 11.63 8.41 -25.65
CA LEU A 765 10.50 7.69 -25.06
C LEU A 765 9.93 8.42 -23.83
N VAL A 766 10.80 8.91 -22.95
CA VAL A 766 10.41 9.72 -21.78
C VAL A 766 9.73 11.01 -22.23
N ALA A 767 10.33 11.75 -23.16
CA ALA A 767 9.76 12.99 -23.70
C ALA A 767 8.38 12.75 -24.34
N LYS A 768 8.22 11.66 -25.11
CA LYS A 768 6.95 11.28 -25.72
C LYS A 768 5.86 11.04 -24.66
N ARG A 769 6.19 10.31 -23.59
CA ARG A 769 5.24 10.06 -22.48
C ARG A 769 4.82 11.34 -21.78
N GLU A 770 5.74 12.27 -21.56
CA GLU A 770 5.41 13.57 -20.94
C GLU A 770 4.54 14.46 -21.85
N VAL A 771 4.73 14.39 -23.17
CA VAL A 771 3.85 15.03 -24.17
C VAL A 771 2.46 14.39 -24.23
N GLU A 772 2.35 13.08 -24.02
CA GLU A 772 1.08 12.35 -23.93
C GLU A 772 0.34 12.63 -22.60
N ASN A 773 1.10 12.86 -21.52
CA ASN A 773 0.60 13.21 -20.19
C ASN A 773 0.07 14.65 -20.11
N SER A 774 0.71 15.59 -20.81
CA SER A 774 0.34 17.00 -20.76
C SER A 774 -0.77 17.38 -21.76
N GLU A 775 -1.63 18.32 -21.36
CA GLU A 775 -2.63 18.99 -22.19
C GLU A 775 -2.26 20.45 -22.49
N ASP A 776 -1.14 20.97 -21.96
CA ASP A 776 -0.63 22.31 -22.28
C ASP A 776 -0.03 22.33 -23.70
N PRO A 777 -0.63 23.07 -24.66
CA PRO A 777 -0.13 23.12 -26.03
C PRO A 777 1.31 23.64 -26.13
N LYS A 778 1.69 24.65 -25.33
CA LYS A 778 3.00 25.30 -25.42
C LYS A 778 4.10 24.32 -25.00
N PHE A 779 3.96 23.69 -23.84
CA PHE A 779 4.89 22.66 -23.39
C PHE A 779 5.00 21.50 -24.40
N ARG A 780 3.87 21.00 -24.89
CA ARG A 780 3.84 19.87 -25.85
C ARG A 780 4.58 20.20 -27.15
N GLU A 781 4.41 21.39 -27.69
CA GLU A 781 5.09 21.82 -28.91
C GLU A 781 6.61 21.96 -28.70
N ILE A 782 7.04 22.60 -27.61
CA ILE A 782 8.47 22.80 -27.30
C ILE A 782 9.18 21.44 -27.13
N VAL A 783 8.63 20.55 -26.32
CA VAL A 783 9.21 19.21 -26.09
C VAL A 783 9.22 18.37 -27.36
N LYS A 784 8.15 18.43 -28.16
CA LYS A 784 8.09 17.71 -29.45
C LYS A 784 9.13 18.23 -30.44
N ALA A 785 9.30 19.54 -30.55
CA ALA A 785 10.31 20.14 -31.43
C ALA A 785 11.74 19.71 -31.03
N ALA A 786 12.07 19.76 -29.74
CA ALA A 786 13.37 19.30 -29.24
C ALA A 786 13.57 17.78 -29.46
N SER A 787 12.51 16.98 -29.30
CA SER A 787 12.53 15.54 -29.55
C SER A 787 12.76 15.20 -31.03
N ASP A 788 12.10 15.93 -31.94
CA ASP A 788 12.28 15.78 -33.39
C ASP A 788 13.72 16.12 -33.81
N GLU A 789 14.33 17.13 -33.18
CA GLU A 789 15.75 17.46 -33.40
C GLU A 789 16.66 16.32 -32.94
N LEU A 790 16.49 15.82 -31.71
CA LEU A 790 17.27 14.69 -31.19
C LEU A 790 17.15 13.44 -32.06
N SER A 791 15.93 13.08 -32.49
CA SER A 791 15.69 11.91 -33.33
C SER A 791 16.51 11.92 -34.62
N ARG A 792 16.64 13.09 -35.27
CA ARG A 792 17.41 13.25 -36.52
C ARG A 792 18.92 13.07 -36.34
N THR A 793 19.44 13.21 -35.12
CA THR A 793 20.89 13.10 -34.84
C THR A 793 21.38 11.66 -34.62
N ILE A 794 20.48 10.71 -34.31
CA ILE A 794 20.86 9.33 -33.93
C ILE A 794 21.43 8.55 -35.12
N SER A 795 20.74 8.54 -36.27
CA SER A 795 21.16 7.76 -37.42
C SER A 795 22.53 8.17 -37.99
N PRO A 796 22.84 9.48 -38.15
CA PRO A 796 24.19 9.92 -38.54
C PRO A 796 25.29 9.39 -37.62
N MET A 797 25.14 9.51 -36.31
CA MET A 797 26.14 9.02 -35.35
C MET A 797 26.38 7.51 -35.48
N VAL A 798 25.32 6.72 -35.65
CA VAL A 798 25.46 5.26 -35.84
C VAL A 798 26.17 4.92 -37.15
N MET A 799 25.91 5.67 -38.22
CA MET A 799 26.60 5.50 -39.51
C MET A 799 28.09 5.87 -39.39
N ASP A 800 28.41 6.98 -38.74
CA ASP A 800 29.79 7.41 -38.51
C ASP A 800 30.55 6.41 -37.63
N ALA A 801 29.92 5.90 -36.57
CA ALA A 801 30.51 4.86 -35.73
C ALA A 801 30.84 3.58 -36.51
N LYS A 802 29.97 3.16 -37.44
CA LYS A 802 30.22 2.02 -38.33
C LYS A 802 31.37 2.31 -39.31
N ALA A 803 31.45 3.53 -39.85
CA ALA A 803 32.54 3.92 -40.74
C ALA A 803 33.89 3.91 -40.01
N VAL A 804 33.95 4.46 -38.80
CA VAL A 804 35.16 4.40 -37.95
C VAL A 804 35.49 2.97 -37.55
N ALA A 805 34.49 2.13 -37.23
CA ALA A 805 34.75 0.72 -36.90
C ALA A 805 35.37 -0.06 -38.08
N ALA A 806 35.04 0.32 -39.32
CA ALA A 806 35.64 -0.26 -40.52
C ALA A 806 37.08 0.22 -40.77
N ASN A 807 37.43 1.46 -40.39
CA ASN A 807 38.78 2.00 -40.49
C ASN A 807 39.11 2.93 -39.30
N ILE A 808 39.46 2.31 -38.16
CA ILE A 808 39.57 3.02 -36.88
C ILE A 808 40.78 3.98 -36.81
N GLN A 809 41.72 3.90 -37.73
CA GLN A 809 42.91 4.76 -37.77
C GLN A 809 42.67 6.08 -38.53
N ASP A 810 41.57 6.19 -39.26
CA ASP A 810 41.26 7.37 -40.05
C ASP A 810 40.80 8.54 -39.17
N GLN A 811 41.65 9.56 -39.03
CA GLN A 811 41.37 10.73 -38.20
C GLN A 811 40.18 11.56 -38.71
N GLY A 812 39.87 11.54 -40.01
CA GLY A 812 38.72 12.23 -40.58
C GLY A 812 37.42 11.58 -40.15
N LEU A 813 37.35 10.25 -40.21
CA LEU A 813 36.19 9.48 -39.74
C LEU A 813 36.01 9.62 -38.22
N GLN A 814 37.10 9.57 -37.45
CA GLN A 814 37.06 9.77 -35.99
C GLN A 814 36.47 11.15 -35.64
N ARG A 815 36.89 12.22 -36.32
CA ARG A 815 36.33 13.56 -36.12
C ARG A 815 34.84 13.62 -36.49
N GLY A 816 34.44 13.02 -37.61
CA GLY A 816 33.04 12.97 -38.02
C GLY A 816 32.14 12.31 -36.96
N PHE A 817 32.57 11.18 -36.40
CA PHE A 817 31.87 10.52 -35.29
C PHE A 817 31.75 11.42 -34.05
N LEU A 818 32.83 12.11 -33.65
CA LEU A 818 32.81 13.02 -32.50
C LEU A 818 31.89 14.21 -32.72
N ASP A 819 31.90 14.82 -33.90
CA ASP A 819 30.99 15.92 -34.26
C ASP A 819 29.53 15.46 -34.16
N SER A 820 29.21 14.27 -34.67
CA SER A 820 27.88 13.66 -34.54
C SER A 820 27.53 13.35 -33.07
N GLY A 821 28.50 12.91 -32.27
CA GLY A 821 28.34 12.69 -30.83
C GLY A 821 28.01 13.97 -30.04
N TYR A 822 28.73 15.06 -30.29
CA TYR A 822 28.45 16.35 -29.65
C TYR A 822 27.12 16.98 -30.11
N LYS A 823 26.70 16.73 -31.36
CA LYS A 823 25.35 17.11 -31.82
C LYS A 823 24.24 16.39 -31.06
N ILE A 824 24.41 15.10 -30.76
CA ILE A 824 23.46 14.37 -29.89
C ILE A 824 23.41 15.05 -28.52
N LEU A 825 24.56 15.34 -27.90
CA LEU A 825 24.60 16.01 -26.59
C LEU A 825 23.88 17.37 -26.61
N GLY A 826 24.12 18.20 -27.62
CA GLY A 826 23.42 19.48 -27.78
C GLY A 826 21.91 19.32 -27.94
N ALA A 827 21.45 18.33 -28.71
CA ALA A 827 20.03 18.04 -28.85
C ALA A 827 19.39 17.50 -27.56
N VAL A 828 20.12 16.67 -26.80
CA VAL A 828 19.69 16.20 -25.46
C VAL A 828 19.55 17.38 -24.49
N ALA A 829 20.53 18.31 -24.47
CA ALA A 829 20.46 19.51 -23.64
C ALA A 829 19.24 20.37 -23.98
N LYS A 830 18.90 20.55 -25.26
CA LYS A 830 17.67 21.23 -25.67
C LYS A 830 16.40 20.54 -25.19
N VAL A 831 16.36 19.19 -25.21
CA VAL A 831 15.25 18.44 -24.62
C VAL A 831 15.18 18.73 -23.13
N GLN A 832 16.30 18.74 -22.40
CA GLN A 832 16.33 19.08 -20.98
C GLN A 832 15.86 20.53 -20.70
N GLU A 833 16.29 21.49 -21.53
CA GLU A 833 15.88 22.89 -21.46
C GLU A 833 14.35 23.06 -21.59
N ALA A 834 13.70 22.24 -22.44
CA ALA A 834 12.25 22.25 -22.61
C ALA A 834 11.46 21.90 -21.33
N PHE A 835 12.09 21.23 -20.36
CA PHE A 835 11.49 20.90 -19.05
C PHE A 835 11.83 21.93 -17.96
N GLN A 836 12.56 23.01 -18.26
CA GLN A 836 12.80 24.05 -17.28
C GLN A 836 11.56 24.93 -17.07
N PRO A 837 11.24 25.32 -15.82
CA PRO A 837 10.22 26.33 -15.57
C PRO A 837 10.61 27.61 -16.31
N GLN A 838 9.73 28.11 -17.18
CA GLN A 838 9.89 29.47 -17.69
C GLN A 838 9.63 30.41 -16.53
N GLU A 839 10.67 31.06 -16.01
CA GLU A 839 10.48 32.17 -15.07
C GLU A 839 9.63 33.25 -15.77
N PRO A 840 8.54 33.74 -15.15
CA PRO A 840 7.89 34.93 -15.65
C PRO A 840 8.92 36.07 -15.60
N ASP A 841 9.10 36.80 -16.71
CA ASP A 841 9.87 38.05 -16.72
C ASP A 841 9.18 39.06 -15.79
N PHE A 842 9.56 39.08 -14.51
CA PHE A 842 9.14 40.13 -13.59
C PHE A 842 9.93 41.40 -13.93
N PRO A 843 9.27 42.57 -14.00
CA PRO A 843 10.00 43.83 -14.09
C PRO A 843 10.90 43.96 -12.84
N PRO A 844 12.11 44.55 -12.98
CA PRO A 844 13.00 44.73 -11.84
C PRO A 844 12.27 45.43 -10.69
N PRO A 845 12.56 45.06 -9.43
CA PRO A 845 11.90 45.68 -8.28
C PRO A 845 12.03 47.20 -8.37
N PRO A 846 10.98 47.96 -7.98
CA PRO A 846 11.04 49.42 -8.00
C PRO A 846 12.25 49.89 -7.18
N PRO A 847 12.95 50.96 -7.62
CA PRO A 847 14.12 51.46 -6.92
C PRO A 847 13.77 51.83 -5.48
N ASP A 848 14.72 51.60 -4.58
CA ASP A 848 14.57 51.88 -3.16
C ASP A 848 14.24 53.36 -2.91
N LEU A 849 13.05 53.63 -2.38
CA LEU A 849 12.51 54.97 -2.15
C LEU A 849 12.91 55.54 -0.78
N GLU A 850 13.66 54.79 0.04
CA GLU A 850 14.05 55.19 1.42
C GLU A 850 14.83 56.51 1.49
N HIS A 851 15.38 57.01 0.38
CA HIS A 851 16.14 58.25 0.30
C HIS A 851 15.31 59.51 -0.06
N LEU A 852 14.00 59.39 -0.34
CA LEU A 852 13.13 60.52 -0.62
C LEU A 852 12.54 61.11 0.66
N GLN A 853 13.35 61.87 1.41
CA GLN A 853 12.84 62.76 2.45
C GLN A 853 12.35 64.05 1.81
N ILE A 854 11.08 64.07 1.36
CA ILE A 854 10.38 65.33 1.09
C ILE A 854 10.21 66.00 2.44
N SER A 855 10.92 67.11 2.65
CA SER A 855 10.80 67.92 3.86
C SER A 855 9.39 68.51 3.88
N ASP A 856 8.51 67.96 4.73
CA ASP A 856 7.23 68.60 5.04
C ASP A 856 7.52 69.93 5.75
N ASN A 857 7.59 71.01 4.98
CA ASN A 857 7.59 72.36 5.53
C ASN A 857 6.37 72.48 6.46
N ALA A 858 6.64 72.78 7.72
CA ALA A 858 5.67 72.84 8.81
C ALA A 858 4.35 73.49 8.36
N ALA A 859 3.26 72.73 8.45
CA ALA A 859 1.92 73.22 8.18
C ALA A 859 1.61 74.41 9.11
N PRO A 860 1.04 75.52 8.59
CA PRO A 860 0.61 76.63 9.43
C PRO A 860 -0.48 76.14 10.42
N PRO A 861 -0.57 76.73 11.63
CA PRO A 861 -1.52 76.28 12.64
C PRO A 861 -2.95 76.34 12.10
N LYS A 862 -3.68 75.22 12.23
CA LYS A 862 -5.07 75.09 11.78
C LYS A 862 -5.96 76.13 12.48
N PRO A 863 -6.84 76.84 11.74
CA PRO A 863 -7.92 77.62 12.37
C PRO A 863 -8.87 76.68 13.13
N PRO A 864 -9.57 77.14 14.19
CA PRO A 864 -10.50 76.32 14.94
C PRO A 864 -11.66 75.86 14.04
N LEU A 865 -11.86 74.54 13.97
CA LEU A 865 -12.95 73.90 13.23
C LEU A 865 -14.30 74.10 13.97
N PRO A 866 -15.42 74.29 13.25
CA PRO A 866 -16.76 74.28 13.83
C PRO A 866 -17.11 72.89 14.39
N GLU A 867 -17.85 72.87 15.49
CA GLU A 867 -18.30 71.65 16.17
C GLU A 867 -19.15 70.77 15.22
N GLY A 868 -18.75 69.50 15.00
CA GLY A 868 -19.69 68.50 14.47
C GLY A 868 -19.18 67.41 13.51
N GLU A 869 -17.97 67.49 12.94
CA GLU A 869 -17.49 66.44 12.02
C GLU A 869 -16.47 65.51 12.70
N VAL A 870 -16.97 64.40 13.26
CA VAL A 870 -16.16 63.26 13.71
C VAL A 870 -16.07 62.24 12.57
N PRO A 871 -14.89 61.62 12.29
CA PRO A 871 -14.79 60.54 11.32
C PRO A 871 -15.78 59.41 11.64
N PRO A 872 -16.30 58.69 10.64
CA PRO A 872 -17.23 57.58 10.88
C PRO A 872 -16.59 56.55 11.84
N PRO A 873 -17.38 55.97 12.77
CA PRO A 873 -16.87 54.98 13.71
C PRO A 873 -16.29 53.80 12.94
N ARG A 874 -15.02 53.48 13.22
CA ARG A 874 -14.36 52.31 12.63
C ARG A 874 -15.13 51.07 13.09
N PRO A 875 -15.68 50.24 12.18
CA PRO A 875 -16.27 48.96 12.57
C PRO A 875 -15.21 48.11 13.28
N PRO A 876 -15.60 47.13 14.12
CA PRO A 876 -14.66 46.19 14.70
C PRO A 876 -13.75 45.64 13.59
N PRO A 877 -12.41 45.64 13.76
CA PRO A 877 -11.54 45.00 12.79
C PRO A 877 -12.02 43.56 12.59
N PRO A 878 -12.12 43.04 11.36
CA PRO A 878 -12.30 41.61 11.16
C PRO A 878 -11.17 40.89 11.90
N GLU A 879 -11.49 39.81 12.62
CA GLU A 879 -10.46 39.01 13.29
C GLU A 879 -9.53 38.42 12.22
N GLU A 880 -8.33 38.99 12.06
CA GLU A 880 -7.31 38.50 11.14
C GLU A 880 -6.59 37.24 11.65
N LYS A 881 -7.03 36.67 12.78
CA LYS A 881 -6.40 35.51 13.40
C LYS A 881 -7.06 34.23 12.92
N ASP A 882 -6.33 33.42 12.16
CA ASP A 882 -6.69 32.01 11.97
C ASP A 882 -6.84 31.36 13.36
N GLU A 883 -7.90 30.56 13.56
CA GLU A 883 -8.11 29.80 14.79
C GLU A 883 -6.93 28.85 15.06
N GLU A 884 -6.33 28.96 16.25
CA GLU A 884 -5.26 28.06 16.68
C GLU A 884 -5.81 26.69 17.10
N PHE A 885 -4.98 25.65 17.00
CA PHE A 885 -5.39 24.31 17.40
C PHE A 885 -5.58 24.24 18.93
N PRO A 886 -6.68 23.64 19.45
CA PRO A 886 -6.94 23.62 20.88
C PRO A 886 -5.85 22.89 21.67
N GLU A 887 -5.32 23.54 22.71
CA GLU A 887 -4.42 22.88 23.67
C GLU A 887 -5.16 21.82 24.48
N GLN A 888 -4.54 20.65 24.68
CA GLN A 888 -5.07 19.59 25.54
C GLN A 888 -4.85 19.96 27.01
N GLN A 889 -5.92 19.98 27.80
CA GLN A 889 -5.80 20.21 29.25
C GLN A 889 -5.37 18.91 29.95
N ALA A 890 -4.46 19.00 30.93
CA ALA A 890 -4.00 17.84 31.67
C ALA A 890 -5.16 17.14 32.40
N GLY A 891 -5.38 15.86 32.10
CA GLY A 891 -6.47 15.05 32.68
C GLY A 891 -7.76 14.96 31.84
N GLU A 892 -7.81 15.58 30.66
CA GLU A 892 -8.96 15.47 29.75
C GLU A 892 -9.04 14.07 29.09
N MET A 893 -10.20 13.41 29.15
CA MET A 893 -10.41 12.11 28.51
C MET A 893 -10.68 12.28 27.01
N VAL A 894 -9.67 11.97 26.18
CA VAL A 894 -9.77 12.05 24.72
C VAL A 894 -9.46 10.73 24.03
N SER A 895 -10.01 10.55 22.83
CA SER A 895 -9.54 9.53 21.90
C SER A 895 -8.23 9.97 21.26
N GLU A 896 -7.11 9.51 21.82
CA GLU A 896 -5.77 9.88 21.36
C GLU A 896 -5.56 9.69 19.84
N PRO A 897 -5.95 8.55 19.22
CA PRO A 897 -5.73 8.37 17.79
C PRO A 897 -6.53 9.35 16.91
N MET A 898 -7.71 9.80 17.36
CA MET A 898 -8.51 10.81 16.65
C MET A 898 -7.91 12.20 16.80
N MET A 899 -7.44 12.55 18.00
CA MET A 899 -6.76 13.82 18.24
C MET A 899 -5.49 13.94 17.39
N VAL A 900 -4.71 12.86 17.30
CA VAL A 900 -3.53 12.79 16.44
C VAL A 900 -3.90 13.01 14.97
N ALA A 901 -4.98 12.37 14.48
CA ALA A 901 -5.45 12.55 13.10
C ALA A 901 -5.90 14.00 12.82
N ALA A 902 -6.63 14.60 13.76
CA ALA A 902 -7.05 16.01 13.70
C ALA A 902 -5.83 16.95 13.62
N ARG A 903 -4.85 16.77 14.51
CA ARG A 903 -3.61 17.56 14.55
C ARG A 903 -2.83 17.42 13.24
N GLN A 904 -2.74 16.22 12.68
CA GLN A 904 -2.04 15.96 11.41
C GLN A 904 -2.65 16.68 10.20
N LEU A 905 -3.98 16.78 10.15
CA LEU A 905 -4.65 17.56 9.11
C LEU A 905 -4.42 19.05 9.32
N HIS A 906 -4.57 19.52 10.56
CA HIS A 906 -4.30 20.91 10.92
C HIS A 906 -2.87 21.32 10.57
N ASP A 907 -1.88 20.47 10.87
CA ASP A 907 -0.48 20.76 10.60
C ASP A 907 -0.13 20.84 9.10
N GLU A 908 -0.89 20.15 8.26
CA GLU A 908 -0.77 20.33 6.81
C GLU A 908 -1.45 21.61 6.35
N ALA A 909 -2.67 21.89 6.82
CA ALA A 909 -3.45 23.04 6.41
C ALA A 909 -2.86 24.37 6.92
N ARG A 910 -2.27 24.40 8.13
CA ARG A 910 -1.64 25.60 8.73
C ARG A 910 -0.45 26.14 7.96
N LYS A 911 0.16 25.32 7.09
CA LYS A 911 1.26 25.73 6.21
C LYS A 911 0.82 26.81 5.22
N TRP A 912 -0.48 26.91 4.97
CA TRP A 912 -1.08 27.74 3.95
C TRP A 912 -2.03 28.79 4.55
N SER A 913 -2.10 29.96 3.92
CA SER A 913 -3.12 30.96 4.23
C SER A 913 -4.49 30.47 3.78
N SER A 914 -5.51 30.68 4.61
CA SER A 914 -6.92 30.43 4.28
C SER A 914 -7.50 31.50 3.33
N LYS A 915 -6.83 32.65 3.20
CA LYS A 915 -7.30 33.79 2.40
C LYS A 915 -7.30 33.48 0.91
N GLY A 916 -8.50 33.34 0.34
CA GLY A 916 -8.69 32.98 -1.08
C GLY A 916 -8.44 31.49 -1.36
N ASN A 917 -8.50 30.64 -0.32
CA ASN A 917 -8.34 29.20 -0.45
C ASN A 917 -9.29 28.44 0.49
N ASP A 918 -10.50 28.20 -0.01
CA ASP A 918 -11.57 27.55 0.76
C ASP A 918 -11.28 26.07 1.04
N ILE A 919 -10.42 25.40 0.26
CA ILE A 919 -9.92 24.05 0.60
C ILE A 919 -9.17 24.09 1.93
N ILE A 920 -8.27 25.06 2.12
CA ILE A 920 -7.52 25.23 3.37
C ILE A 920 -8.45 25.65 4.51
N GLY A 921 -9.39 26.56 4.25
CA GLY A 921 -10.40 26.96 5.24
C GLY A 921 -11.22 25.77 5.73
N ALA A 922 -11.74 24.95 4.83
CA ALA A 922 -12.50 23.74 5.16
C ALA A 922 -11.63 22.69 5.88
N ALA A 923 -10.40 22.45 5.42
CA ALA A 923 -9.48 21.51 6.07
C ALA A 923 -9.15 21.91 7.52
N LYS A 924 -8.92 23.22 7.80
CA LYS A 924 -8.73 23.73 9.16
C LYS A 924 -9.97 23.48 10.03
N ARG A 925 -11.16 23.84 9.54
CA ARG A 925 -12.43 23.57 10.24
C ARG A 925 -12.64 22.09 10.54
N MET A 926 -12.39 21.21 9.57
CA MET A 926 -12.51 19.75 9.75
C MET A 926 -11.57 19.24 10.84
N ALA A 927 -10.34 19.73 10.91
CA ALA A 927 -9.39 19.35 11.95
C ALA A 927 -9.86 19.75 13.35
N LEU A 928 -10.37 20.98 13.51
CA LEU A 928 -10.89 21.47 14.79
C LEU A 928 -12.12 20.67 15.24
N LEU A 929 -13.06 20.42 14.34
CA LEU A 929 -14.23 19.57 14.60
C LEU A 929 -13.82 18.14 14.96
N MET A 930 -12.81 17.57 14.29
CA MET A 930 -12.32 16.23 14.62
C MET A 930 -11.66 16.19 16.02
N ALA A 931 -10.97 17.26 16.43
CA ALA A 931 -10.45 17.40 17.79
C ALA A 931 -11.59 17.46 18.82
N GLU A 932 -12.68 18.17 18.52
CA GLU A 932 -13.89 18.15 19.35
C GLU A 932 -14.51 16.75 19.43
N MET A 933 -14.65 16.05 18.30
CA MET A 933 -15.16 14.67 18.25
C MET A 933 -14.33 13.73 19.12
N SER A 934 -13.00 13.89 19.17
CA SER A 934 -12.12 13.06 19.99
C SER A 934 -12.46 13.12 21.49
N ARG A 935 -12.96 14.26 21.98
CA ARG A 935 -13.43 14.44 23.36
C ARG A 935 -14.80 13.80 23.57
N LEU A 936 -15.71 14.00 22.61
CA LEU A 936 -17.10 13.54 22.67
C LEU A 936 -17.23 12.00 22.70
N VAL A 937 -16.25 11.27 22.16
CA VAL A 937 -16.29 9.81 22.03
C VAL A 937 -15.90 9.06 23.33
N ARG A 938 -15.09 9.66 24.22
CA ARG A 938 -14.64 9.03 25.48
C ARG A 938 -15.24 9.60 26.77
N GLY A 939 -15.93 10.75 26.72
CA GLY A 939 -16.47 11.41 27.91
C GLY A 939 -17.63 10.65 28.59
N ALA A 940 -17.57 10.50 29.91
CA ALA A 940 -18.66 9.97 30.74
C ALA A 940 -19.94 10.86 30.74
N SER A 941 -19.83 12.11 30.27
CA SER A 941 -20.94 13.04 30.02
C SER A 941 -21.29 13.17 28.53
N GLY A 942 -20.98 12.16 27.71
CA GLY A 942 -21.06 12.16 26.26
C GLY A 942 -22.37 12.74 25.70
N ASN A 943 -22.30 14.00 25.27
CA ASN A 943 -23.42 14.72 24.69
C ASN A 943 -23.77 14.12 23.33
N LYS A 944 -24.79 13.26 23.29
CA LYS A 944 -25.19 12.51 22.09
C LYS A 944 -25.52 13.45 20.93
N ARG A 945 -26.15 14.58 21.24
CA ARG A 945 -26.50 15.64 20.28
C ARG A 945 -25.25 16.29 19.68
N ALA A 946 -24.27 16.65 20.52
CA ALA A 946 -23.01 17.26 20.06
C ALA A 946 -22.23 16.29 19.16
N LEU A 947 -22.16 15.00 19.49
CA LEU A 947 -21.46 14.01 18.65
C LEU A 947 -22.07 13.90 17.24
N ILE A 948 -23.40 13.85 17.15
CA ILE A 948 -24.12 13.80 15.86
C ILE A 948 -23.92 15.11 15.08
N GLN A 949 -24.00 16.26 15.75
CA GLN A 949 -23.84 17.56 15.10
C GLN A 949 -22.41 17.75 14.58
N CYS A 950 -21.40 17.41 15.39
CA CYS A 950 -20.00 17.44 15.01
C CYS A 950 -19.73 16.61 13.75
N ALA A 951 -20.28 15.38 13.67
CA ALA A 951 -20.17 14.56 12.46
C ALA A 951 -20.84 15.18 11.22
N LYS A 952 -22.00 15.84 11.39
CA LYS A 952 -22.68 16.54 10.30
C LYS A 952 -21.88 17.73 9.79
N ASP A 953 -21.24 18.48 10.69
CA ASP A 953 -20.42 19.64 10.33
C ASP A 953 -19.12 19.23 9.63
N ILE A 954 -18.48 18.14 10.09
CA ILE A 954 -17.35 17.52 9.39
C ILE A 954 -17.76 17.07 7.99
N ALA A 955 -18.91 16.42 7.85
CA ALA A 955 -19.41 15.96 6.56
C ALA A 955 -19.62 17.13 5.58
N LYS A 956 -20.26 18.21 6.04
CA LYS A 956 -20.49 19.41 5.24
C LYS A 956 -19.19 20.08 4.77
N ALA A 957 -18.21 20.21 5.66
CA ALA A 957 -16.91 20.75 5.30
C ALA A 957 -16.14 19.81 4.34
N SER A 958 -16.31 18.49 4.47
CA SER A 958 -15.70 17.52 3.57
C SER A 958 -16.26 17.60 2.14
N ASP A 959 -17.56 17.88 1.99
CA ASP A 959 -18.20 18.06 0.68
C ASP A 959 -17.64 19.29 -0.06
N GLU A 960 -17.36 20.38 0.68
CA GLU A 960 -16.71 21.59 0.17
C GLU A 960 -15.30 21.28 -0.35
N VAL A 961 -14.49 20.53 0.40
CA VAL A 961 -13.16 20.08 -0.05
C VAL A 961 -13.27 19.27 -1.34
N THR A 962 -14.16 18.28 -1.39
CA THR A 962 -14.33 17.43 -2.58
C THR A 962 -14.77 18.23 -3.80
N LEU A 963 -15.71 19.17 -3.64
CA LEU A 963 -16.20 20.00 -4.73
C LEU A 963 -15.07 20.84 -5.34
N LEU A 964 -14.32 21.54 -4.49
CA LEU A 964 -13.23 22.42 -4.92
C LEU A 964 -12.06 21.61 -5.51
N ALA A 965 -11.70 20.47 -4.91
CA ALA A 965 -10.66 19.58 -5.41
C ALA A 965 -10.99 19.05 -6.82
N LYS A 966 -12.26 18.71 -7.08
CA LYS A 966 -12.71 18.30 -8.43
C LYS A 966 -12.59 19.42 -9.46
N GLU A 967 -12.84 20.67 -9.06
CA GLU A 967 -12.68 21.81 -9.96
C GLU A 967 -11.20 22.10 -10.25
N VAL A 968 -10.31 22.00 -9.25
CA VAL A 968 -8.85 22.05 -9.47
C VAL A 968 -8.40 20.95 -10.42
N ALA A 969 -8.85 19.71 -10.20
CA ALA A 969 -8.52 18.57 -11.05
C ALA A 969 -8.95 18.80 -12.50
N LYS A 970 -10.15 19.36 -12.72
CA LYS A 970 -10.69 19.65 -14.06
C LYS A 970 -9.84 20.64 -14.85
N GLN A 971 -9.15 21.54 -14.17
CA GLN A 971 -8.34 22.58 -14.81
C GLN A 971 -6.86 22.22 -14.93
N CYS A 972 -6.44 21.14 -14.27
CA CYS A 972 -5.10 20.61 -14.36
C CYS A 972 -4.84 20.04 -15.77
N THR A 973 -3.77 20.51 -16.40
CA THR A 973 -3.29 20.04 -17.71
C THR A 973 -2.46 18.77 -17.61
N ASP A 974 -2.03 18.38 -16.41
CA ASP A 974 -1.28 17.15 -16.18
C ASP A 974 -2.24 15.99 -15.86
N LYS A 975 -2.32 15.00 -16.75
CA LYS A 975 -3.26 13.86 -16.60
C LYS A 975 -2.97 13.02 -15.37
N ARG A 976 -1.70 12.82 -15.03
CA ARG A 976 -1.26 12.01 -13.89
C ARG A 976 -1.65 12.68 -12.57
N ILE A 977 -1.29 13.94 -12.39
CA ILE A 977 -1.64 14.72 -11.18
C ILE A 977 -3.17 14.81 -11.03
N ARG A 978 -3.88 15.09 -12.13
CA ARG A 978 -5.35 15.12 -12.16
C ARG A 978 -5.96 13.79 -11.70
N THR A 979 -5.45 12.67 -12.22
CA THR A 979 -5.96 11.33 -11.88
C THR A 979 -5.69 11.01 -10.40
N ASN A 980 -4.51 11.34 -9.89
CA ASN A 980 -4.17 11.14 -8.47
C ASN A 980 -5.07 11.96 -7.55
N LEU A 981 -5.30 13.24 -7.87
CA LEU A 981 -6.20 14.12 -7.11
C LEU A 981 -7.64 13.57 -7.07
N LEU A 982 -8.16 13.09 -8.20
CA LEU A 982 -9.49 12.48 -8.26
C LEU A 982 -9.56 11.19 -7.44
N GLN A 983 -8.55 10.31 -7.56
CA GLN A 983 -8.50 9.05 -6.82
C GLN A 983 -8.56 9.26 -5.30
N VAL A 984 -7.95 10.32 -4.78
CA VAL A 984 -8.00 10.62 -3.34
C VAL A 984 -9.27 11.36 -2.93
N CYS A 985 -9.68 12.39 -3.67
CA CYS A 985 -10.81 13.23 -3.25
C CYS A 985 -12.16 12.52 -3.39
N GLU A 986 -12.28 11.53 -4.28
CA GLU A 986 -13.50 10.73 -4.47
C GLU A 986 -13.75 9.71 -3.35
N ARG A 987 -12.77 9.47 -2.47
CA ARG A 987 -12.94 8.64 -1.26
C ARG A 987 -13.69 9.38 -0.15
N ILE A 988 -13.55 10.71 -0.10
CA ILE A 988 -14.05 11.56 0.98
C ILE A 988 -15.57 11.43 1.18
N PRO A 989 -16.44 11.48 0.15
CA PRO A 989 -17.89 11.43 0.34
C PRO A 989 -18.38 10.14 1.03
N THR A 990 -17.83 9.00 0.63
CA THR A 990 -18.12 7.69 1.25
C THR A 990 -17.63 7.67 2.69
N ILE A 991 -16.38 8.07 2.96
CA ILE A 991 -15.83 8.06 4.33
C ILE A 991 -16.65 8.98 5.26
N SER A 992 -17.03 10.17 4.78
CA SER A 992 -17.90 11.13 5.46
C SER A 992 -19.30 10.59 5.74
N THR A 993 -19.90 9.86 4.80
CA THR A 993 -21.20 9.17 4.99
C THR A 993 -21.11 8.09 6.06
N GLN A 994 -20.07 7.27 6.03
CA GLN A 994 -19.78 6.29 7.07
C GLN A 994 -19.55 6.94 8.44
N LEU A 995 -18.87 8.10 8.51
CA LEU A 995 -18.69 8.86 9.76
C LEU A 995 -20.04 9.27 10.37
N LYS A 996 -20.99 9.74 9.55
CA LYS A 996 -22.36 10.08 10.01
C LYS A 996 -23.10 8.85 10.57
N ILE A 997 -22.98 7.70 9.92
CA ILE A 997 -23.61 6.46 10.37
C ILE A 997 -22.98 5.99 11.69
N LEU A 998 -21.64 5.91 11.75
CA LEU A 998 -20.89 5.44 12.92
C LEU A 998 -21.07 6.35 14.14
N SER A 999 -21.07 7.68 13.95
CA SER A 999 -21.35 8.64 15.02
C SER A 999 -22.77 8.47 15.57
N THR A 1000 -23.77 8.24 14.70
CA THR A 1000 -25.15 7.96 15.11
C THR A 1000 -25.23 6.65 15.90
N VAL A 1001 -24.56 5.59 15.45
CA VAL A 1001 -24.48 4.31 16.18
C VAL A 1001 -23.84 4.52 17.55
N LYS A 1002 -22.67 5.17 17.61
CA LYS A 1002 -21.98 5.42 18.88
C LYS A 1002 -22.82 6.26 19.84
N ALA A 1003 -23.53 7.27 19.33
CA ALA A 1003 -24.44 8.09 20.13
C ALA A 1003 -25.54 7.26 20.82
N THR A 1004 -26.06 6.21 20.16
CA THR A 1004 -27.04 5.32 20.81
C THR A 1004 -26.48 4.46 21.95
N MET A 1005 -25.15 4.40 22.08
CA MET A 1005 -24.46 3.54 23.05
C MET A 1005 -23.84 4.31 24.23
N LEU A 1006 -23.75 5.64 24.14
CA LEU A 1006 -23.15 6.47 25.20
C LEU A 1006 -24.00 6.47 26.48
N GLY A 1007 -23.34 6.26 27.62
CA GLY A 1007 -23.95 6.37 28.97
C GLY A 1007 -24.88 5.22 29.37
N ARG A 1008 -24.84 4.08 28.66
CA ARG A 1008 -25.75 2.95 28.87
C ARG A 1008 -25.10 1.79 29.63
N THR A 1009 -25.83 1.24 30.60
CA THR A 1009 -25.37 0.12 31.46
C THR A 1009 -25.78 -1.26 30.92
N ASN A 1010 -26.71 -1.32 29.97
CA ASN A 1010 -27.20 -2.56 29.35
C ASN A 1010 -26.41 -2.97 28.09
N ILE A 1011 -25.27 -2.34 27.84
CA ILE A 1011 -24.39 -2.58 26.70
C ILE A 1011 -23.08 -3.14 27.22
N SER A 1012 -22.55 -4.18 26.59
CA SER A 1012 -21.22 -4.66 26.95
C SER A 1012 -20.17 -3.59 26.61
N GLU A 1013 -19.14 -3.48 27.45
CA GLU A 1013 -18.01 -2.59 27.17
C GLU A 1013 -17.39 -2.93 25.80
N GLU A 1014 -17.34 -4.22 25.45
CA GLU A 1014 -16.83 -4.74 24.16
C GLU A 1014 -17.59 -4.18 22.95
N GLU A 1015 -18.95 -4.16 22.96
CA GLU A 1015 -19.72 -3.61 21.84
C GLU A 1015 -19.46 -2.10 21.66
N SER A 1016 -19.35 -1.37 22.78
CA SER A 1016 -19.09 0.07 22.79
C SER A 1016 -17.66 0.40 22.35
N GLU A 1017 -16.69 -0.44 22.73
CA GLU A 1017 -15.29 -0.33 22.33
C GLU A 1017 -15.12 -0.60 20.84
N GLN A 1018 -15.69 -1.69 20.30
CA GLN A 1018 -15.66 -1.98 18.86
C GLN A 1018 -16.26 -0.86 18.01
N ALA A 1019 -17.42 -0.30 18.41
CA ALA A 1019 -18.01 0.84 17.71
C ALA A 1019 -17.09 2.08 17.74
N THR A 1020 -16.32 2.25 18.81
CA THR A 1020 -15.32 3.31 18.95
C THR A 1020 -14.15 3.08 18.00
N GLU A 1021 -13.60 1.86 17.96
CA GLU A 1021 -12.49 1.50 17.06
C GLU A 1021 -12.85 1.75 15.59
N MET A 1022 -14.05 1.35 15.16
CA MET A 1022 -14.53 1.62 13.80
C MET A 1022 -14.64 3.11 13.49
N LEU A 1023 -15.17 3.90 14.44
CA LEU A 1023 -15.28 5.36 14.30
C LEU A 1023 -13.90 6.02 14.24
N VAL A 1024 -12.97 5.60 15.09
CA VAL A 1024 -11.59 6.07 15.12
C VAL A 1024 -10.89 5.81 13.80
N HIS A 1025 -10.98 4.58 13.28
CA HIS A 1025 -10.34 4.21 12.01
C HIS A 1025 -10.94 4.98 10.82
N ASN A 1026 -12.27 5.14 10.78
CA ASN A 1026 -12.94 5.95 9.77
C ASN A 1026 -12.50 7.43 9.84
N ALA A 1027 -12.40 8.01 11.04
CA ALA A 1027 -11.92 9.37 11.26
C ALA A 1027 -10.47 9.55 10.79
N GLN A 1028 -9.56 8.61 11.09
CA GLN A 1028 -8.18 8.62 10.62
C GLN A 1028 -8.12 8.64 9.09
N ASN A 1029 -8.90 7.79 8.43
CA ASN A 1029 -8.97 7.72 6.97
C ASN A 1029 -9.51 9.01 6.35
N LEU A 1030 -10.49 9.67 6.98
CA LEU A 1030 -11.02 10.95 6.50
C LEU A 1030 -9.95 12.03 6.57
N MET A 1031 -9.30 12.19 7.73
CA MET A 1031 -8.26 13.20 7.92
C MET A 1031 -7.09 12.99 6.96
N GLN A 1032 -6.67 11.73 6.76
CA GLN A 1032 -5.62 11.38 5.82
C GLN A 1032 -6.02 11.68 4.37
N SER A 1033 -7.24 11.32 3.95
CA SER A 1033 -7.72 11.57 2.58
C SER A 1033 -7.84 13.07 2.27
N VAL A 1034 -8.33 13.87 3.22
CA VAL A 1034 -8.40 15.33 3.09
C VAL A 1034 -6.99 15.93 3.03
N LYS A 1035 -6.08 15.47 3.88
CA LYS A 1035 -4.69 15.91 3.89
C LYS A 1035 -3.99 15.65 2.56
N GLU A 1036 -4.13 14.45 2.01
CA GLU A 1036 -3.60 14.11 0.69
C GLU A 1036 -4.26 14.93 -0.42
N THR A 1037 -5.57 15.17 -0.34
CA THR A 1037 -6.30 16.04 -1.28
C THR A 1037 -5.76 17.48 -1.27
N VAL A 1038 -5.41 18.03 -0.10
CA VAL A 1038 -4.78 19.36 0.00
C VAL A 1038 -3.44 19.39 -0.74
N ARG A 1039 -2.60 18.36 -0.58
CA ARG A 1039 -1.29 18.28 -1.24
C ARG A 1039 -1.43 18.10 -2.76
N GLU A 1040 -2.29 17.19 -3.21
CA GLU A 1040 -2.51 16.95 -4.64
C GLU A 1040 -3.19 18.15 -5.32
N ALA A 1041 -4.06 18.89 -4.62
CA ALA A 1041 -4.65 20.12 -5.14
C ALA A 1041 -3.62 21.25 -5.29
N GLU A 1042 -2.66 21.35 -4.38
CA GLU A 1042 -1.53 22.28 -4.50
C GLU A 1042 -0.63 21.90 -5.68
N ALA A 1043 -0.25 20.63 -5.80
CA ALA A 1043 0.55 20.13 -6.93
C ALA A 1043 -0.15 20.39 -8.28
N ALA A 1044 -1.45 20.11 -8.36
CA ALA A 1044 -2.27 20.38 -9.54
C ALA A 1044 -2.34 21.87 -9.87
N SER A 1045 -2.26 22.76 -8.87
CA SER A 1045 -2.37 24.20 -9.06
C SER A 1045 -1.22 24.81 -9.87
N ILE A 1046 -0.07 24.14 -9.90
CA ILE A 1046 1.11 24.55 -10.68
C ILE A 1046 0.91 24.30 -12.19
N LYS A 1047 0.05 23.33 -12.54
CA LYS A 1047 -0.21 22.88 -13.92
C LYS A 1047 -1.64 23.21 -14.36
N ILE A 1048 -2.10 24.43 -14.10
CA ILE A 1048 -3.42 24.91 -14.51
C ILE A 1048 -3.36 25.47 -15.94
N ARG A 1049 -4.45 25.33 -16.70
CA ARG A 1049 -4.60 25.96 -18.01
C ARG A 1049 -4.41 27.48 -17.95
N THR A 1050 -3.74 28.05 -18.95
CA THR A 1050 -3.45 29.49 -19.05
C THR A 1050 -4.70 30.38 -19.18
N ASP A 1051 -5.84 29.82 -19.58
CA ASP A 1051 -7.14 30.48 -19.69
C ASP A 1051 -8.11 30.15 -18.53
N ALA A 1052 -7.61 29.50 -17.47
CA ALA A 1052 -8.43 29.08 -16.34
C ALA A 1052 -9.02 30.27 -15.57
N GLY A 1053 -10.35 30.31 -15.44
CA GLY A 1053 -11.08 31.35 -14.71
C GLY A 1053 -11.21 31.13 -13.19
N PHE A 1054 -10.76 29.98 -12.66
CA PHE A 1054 -10.84 29.68 -11.23
C PHE A 1054 -9.48 29.19 -10.72
N THR A 1055 -8.88 29.93 -9.80
CA THR A 1055 -7.59 29.55 -9.20
C THR A 1055 -7.66 29.79 -7.70
N LEU A 1056 -7.37 28.75 -6.93
CA LEU A 1056 -7.19 28.88 -5.48
C LEU A 1056 -5.83 29.51 -5.18
N ARG A 1057 -5.77 30.35 -4.15
CA ARG A 1057 -4.54 31.05 -3.77
C ARG A 1057 -3.69 30.18 -2.85
N TRP A 1058 -2.56 29.70 -3.36
CA TRP A 1058 -1.58 28.94 -2.57
C TRP A 1058 -0.44 29.85 -2.11
N VAL A 1059 -0.53 30.33 -0.86
CA VAL A 1059 0.50 31.18 -0.23
C VAL A 1059 0.90 30.58 1.10
N ARG A 1060 2.20 30.37 1.30
CA ARG A 1060 2.76 29.89 2.57
C ARG A 1060 2.53 30.94 3.66
N LYS A 1061 2.07 30.47 4.83
CA LYS A 1061 1.89 31.35 5.98
C LYS A 1061 3.24 31.85 6.48
N THR A 1062 3.35 33.16 6.65
CA THR A 1062 4.57 33.85 7.12
C THR A 1062 4.19 34.88 8.18
N PRO A 1063 5.12 35.39 8.99
CA PRO A 1063 4.80 36.40 10.01
C PRO A 1063 4.06 37.64 9.47
N TRP A 1064 4.30 38.01 8.20
CA TRP A 1064 3.67 39.14 7.51
C TRP A 1064 2.47 38.74 6.63
N TYR A 1065 2.19 37.44 6.48
CA TYR A 1065 1.07 36.90 5.71
C TYR A 1065 0.35 35.84 6.54
N GLN A 1066 -0.44 36.32 7.52
CA GLN A 1066 -1.21 35.50 8.45
C GLN A 1066 -2.48 34.94 7.83
#